data_AF-A0A3S4TC17-F1
#
_entry.id   AF-A0A3S4TC17-F1
#
_cell.length_a   1.000
_cell.length_b   1.000
_cell.length_c   1.000
_cell.angle_alpha   90.00
_cell.angle_beta   90.00
_cell.angle_gamma   90.00
#
_symmetry.space_group_name_H-M   'P 1'
#
loop_
_entity.id
_entity.type
_entity.pdbx_description
1 polymer ?
#
loop_
_entity_poly.entity_id
_entity_poly.type
_entity_poly.pdbx_seq_one_letter_code
_entity_poly.pdbx_strand_id
1 'polypeptide(L)'
;MNKRAILLILFTLLTLFQAHAVLKEQDLESTLSILRTELTNYHAELERQSGYMKSQQAAIRDKLFSIMGQSNQNALMLYSQKPEYVFDMAYACHEATEQYDDFKKNVQPFRLLIEKNKAEIARYDYLINSLSTMNVSTLSKKAQTDKSVCLTFAVNIRHTLNDNSNQFKDYINYYQEIEQQLKALNDYANKRYKNIQSGIFNNAGENYFNILTKFRTNYQETKEDITTKYFEDSNAESQWDASYIIGLFILIIFYAVIAGLINLLVIRFLIPKRFRTPAFISRRTCITMTTSVVSLALLLGVIRMIFFGQNFIIMACGLLVGYTWLLGVILISLLLRLSGEQIKSGFRIYLPLMAMGFIVIAFRIVLVPNSLIHIALCPVLLVCTIWQWIAIRHNNKNVPKSDVTYTYISLTVFLISFVCAWMGYTLLSVQLLIWWIMQLTCVLTITCLRGWLKKLAEKREYEKKDITQTWFFYAIYQVVLPILSVASFLLALYWAADVFNLSDKIWDIYREKYINTKWFAANILSIAEVVALYFIFAYLNRTIKAFLKIHFENSDLSTAASRNIMAKNVVQVAVWGTWLIISLAMFHIDNTWLVVVSGGFSTGVGFAMKDILENIYYGISLMAGRVKIGDYIVCEGTRGRVSSINYTSTIVEATDGSIIAFQNSQLFTKSYKNMTKNHGYELDILEVGVAYGSDIKQVKQLLYDAITALKITAKKREVKIVLKEFGDNAITLKILVWVSVMTQYVDDGRIMECVYDTLNANNIEIPFPQRDIHIIHATPEQMETAANGGAI
;
A
#
# COMPACT_ATOMS: atom_id res chain seq x y z
N MET A 1 -6.94 21.52 26.03
CA MET A 1 -7.64 22.79 25.78
C MET A 1 -9.13 22.59 25.98
N ASN A 2 -9.76 23.33 26.90
CA ASN A 2 -11.18 23.20 27.23
C ASN A 2 -12.07 23.61 26.06
N LYS A 3 -13.15 22.85 25.79
CA LYS A 3 -14.15 23.18 24.75
C LYS A 3 -14.68 24.62 24.86
N ARG A 4 -14.74 25.17 26.08
CA ARG A 4 -15.11 26.57 26.35
C ARG A 4 -14.07 27.58 25.84
N ALA A 5 -12.78 27.25 25.88
CA ALA A 5 -11.73 28.12 25.35
C ALA A 5 -11.75 28.16 23.81
N ILE A 6 -12.04 27.03 23.16
CA ILE A 6 -12.22 26.98 21.71
C ILE A 6 -13.46 27.78 21.29
N LEU A 7 -14.58 27.65 22.02
CA LEU A 7 -15.79 28.45 21.77
C LEU A 7 -15.57 29.94 21.99
N LEU A 8 -14.83 30.34 23.04
CA LEU A 8 -14.47 31.74 23.28
C LEU A 8 -13.55 32.29 22.20
N ILE A 9 -12.56 31.51 21.74
CA ILE A 9 -11.66 31.88 20.64
C ILE A 9 -12.43 31.96 19.32
N LEU A 10 -13.38 31.05 19.07
CA LEU A 10 -14.22 31.08 17.87
C LEU A 10 -15.18 32.28 17.90
N PHE A 11 -15.74 32.61 19.06
CA PHE A 11 -16.63 33.76 19.26
C PHE A 11 -15.86 35.09 19.15
N THR A 12 -14.64 35.18 19.69
CA THR A 12 -13.79 36.36 19.52
C THR A 12 -13.31 36.50 18.07
N LEU A 13 -12.99 35.41 17.38
CA LEU A 13 -12.71 35.42 15.94
C LEU A 13 -13.92 35.87 15.12
N LEU A 14 -15.14 35.42 15.45
CA LEU A 14 -16.37 35.85 14.78
C LEU A 14 -16.69 37.33 15.00
N THR A 15 -16.34 37.90 16.16
CA THR A 15 -16.49 39.35 16.43
C THR A 15 -15.37 40.22 15.86
N LEU A 16 -14.25 39.61 15.43
CA LEU A 16 -13.11 40.31 14.82
C LEU A 16 -13.21 40.40 13.29
N PHE A 17 -14.12 39.66 12.67
CA PHE A 17 -14.42 39.83 11.24
C PHE A 17 -15.46 40.93 11.05
N GLN A 18 -15.01 42.15 10.72
CA GLN A 18 -15.87 43.12 10.05
C GLN A 18 -16.25 42.57 8.68
N ALA A 19 -17.45 41.99 8.58
CA ALA A 19 -18.07 41.67 7.30
C ALA A 19 -18.39 42.98 6.57
N HIS A 20 -17.49 43.41 5.69
CA HIS A 20 -17.75 44.48 4.73
C HIS A 20 -18.59 43.89 3.59
N ALA A 21 -19.90 43.79 3.83
CA ALA A 21 -20.86 43.40 2.82
C ALA A 21 -21.66 44.64 2.42
N VAL A 22 -21.55 45.06 1.16
CA VAL A 22 -22.46 46.06 0.59
C VAL A 22 -23.82 45.39 0.43
N LEU A 23 -24.71 45.64 1.38
CA LEU A 23 -26.11 45.26 1.30
C LEU A 23 -26.96 46.49 0.99
N LYS A 24 -28.15 46.25 0.42
CA LYS A 24 -29.12 47.30 0.13
C LYS A 24 -29.50 48.02 1.43
N GLU A 25 -29.01 49.24 1.60
CA GLU A 25 -29.35 50.09 2.74
C GLU A 25 -30.79 50.60 2.65
N GLN A 26 -31.28 51.19 3.75
CA GLN A 26 -32.67 51.63 3.88
C GLN A 26 -33.06 52.70 2.84
N ASP A 27 -32.10 53.51 2.40
CA ASP A 27 -32.29 54.54 1.39
C ASP A 27 -31.03 54.81 0.54
N LEU A 28 -31.19 55.60 -0.53
CA LEU A 28 -30.10 55.93 -1.44
C LEU A 28 -29.05 56.84 -0.78
N GLU A 29 -29.45 57.68 0.18
CA GLU A 29 -28.54 58.61 0.85
C GLU A 29 -27.57 57.90 1.81
N SER A 30 -28.05 56.93 2.60
CA SER A 30 -27.20 56.08 3.42
C SER A 30 -26.24 55.25 2.57
N THR A 31 -26.73 54.69 1.45
CA THR A 31 -25.89 53.96 0.49
C THR A 31 -24.75 54.82 -0.05
N LEU A 32 -25.03 56.09 -0.43
CA LEU A 32 -24.00 57.02 -0.93
C LEU A 32 -22.98 57.41 0.14
N SER A 33 -23.41 57.60 1.40
CA SER A 33 -22.52 57.94 2.51
C SER A 33 -21.59 56.78 2.89
N ILE A 34 -22.08 55.54 2.84
CA ILE A 34 -21.26 54.34 3.09
C ILE A 34 -20.28 54.13 1.94
N LEU A 35 -20.76 54.22 0.69
CA LEU A 35 -19.91 54.15 -0.49
C LEU A 35 -18.78 55.20 -0.46
N ARG A 36 -19.08 56.42 0.00
CA ARG A 36 -18.05 57.47 0.17
C ARG A 36 -16.95 57.02 1.13
N THR A 37 -17.33 56.43 2.25
CA THR A 37 -16.38 55.97 3.28
C THR A 37 -15.52 54.83 2.74
N GLU A 38 -16.13 53.87 2.06
CA GLU A 38 -15.42 52.74 1.43
C GLU A 38 -14.46 53.20 0.34
N LEU A 39 -14.90 54.07 -0.57
CA LEU A 39 -14.04 54.61 -1.63
C LEU A 39 -12.90 55.44 -1.07
N THR A 40 -13.13 56.21 0.00
CA THR A 40 -12.07 56.98 0.66
C THR A 40 -11.02 56.05 1.28
N ASN A 41 -11.46 55.01 2.00
CA ASN A 41 -10.57 54.03 2.62
C ASN A 41 -9.80 53.21 1.57
N TYR A 42 -10.50 52.76 0.52
CA TYR A 42 -9.88 52.00 -0.56
C TYR A 42 -8.88 52.84 -1.36
N HIS A 43 -9.20 54.11 -1.63
CA HIS A 43 -8.28 55.03 -2.29
C HIS A 43 -7.00 55.24 -1.46
N ALA A 44 -7.14 55.49 -0.16
CA ALA A 44 -5.99 55.65 0.74
C ALA A 44 -5.13 54.39 0.84
N GLU A 45 -5.75 53.21 0.88
CA GLU A 45 -5.04 51.93 0.87
C GLU A 45 -4.33 51.69 -0.48
N LEU A 46 -5.00 51.99 -1.60
CA LEU A 46 -4.45 51.84 -2.93
C LEU A 46 -3.25 52.77 -3.17
N GLU A 47 -3.29 54.01 -2.65
CA GLU A 47 -2.15 54.93 -2.70
C GLU A 47 -0.96 54.43 -1.88
N ARG A 48 -1.20 53.93 -0.66
CA ARG A 48 -0.15 53.31 0.17
C ARG A 48 0.48 52.12 -0.53
N GLN A 49 -0.34 51.25 -1.11
CA GLN A 49 0.13 50.10 -1.87
C GLN A 49 0.90 50.51 -3.12
N SER A 50 0.42 51.49 -3.90
CA SER A 50 1.10 51.98 -5.11
C SER A 50 2.49 52.56 -4.76
N GLY A 51 2.63 53.32 -3.66
CA GLY A 51 3.91 53.82 -3.18
C GLY A 51 4.91 52.72 -2.82
N TYR A 52 4.46 51.67 -2.12
CA TYR A 52 5.29 50.50 -1.78
C TYR A 52 5.64 49.64 -3.01
N MET A 53 4.69 49.49 -3.94
CA MET A 53 4.92 48.76 -5.19
C MET A 53 5.98 49.42 -6.06
N LYS A 54 6.05 50.76 -6.07
CA LYS A 54 7.05 51.52 -6.84
C LYS A 54 8.49 51.29 -6.37
N SER A 55 8.72 51.03 -5.08
CA SER A 55 10.07 50.68 -4.58
C SER A 55 10.43 49.21 -4.82
N GLN A 56 9.48 48.29 -4.71
CA GLN A 56 9.68 46.88 -5.08
C GLN A 56 9.93 46.70 -6.59
N GLN A 57 9.33 47.55 -7.42
CA GLN A 57 9.48 47.56 -8.88
C GLN A 57 10.94 47.71 -9.34
N ALA A 58 11.73 48.58 -8.67
CA ALA A 58 13.15 48.73 -8.97
C ALA A 58 13.93 47.45 -8.64
N ALA A 59 13.67 46.85 -7.48
CA ALA A 59 14.30 45.60 -7.07
C ALA A 59 13.96 44.41 -8.00
N ILE A 60 12.71 44.35 -8.50
CA ILE A 60 12.30 43.34 -9.48
C ILE A 60 13.04 43.54 -10.81
N ARG A 61 13.17 44.79 -11.27
CA ARG A 61 13.91 45.13 -12.49
C ARG A 61 15.39 44.73 -12.37
N ASP A 62 16.05 45.08 -11.27
CA ASP A 62 17.45 44.73 -11.03
C ASP A 62 17.64 43.21 -10.96
N LYS A 63 16.68 42.50 -10.35
CA LYS A 63 16.65 41.03 -10.35
C LYS A 63 16.54 40.45 -11.76
N LEU A 64 15.65 40.99 -12.61
CA LEU A 64 15.50 40.55 -14.00
C LEU A 64 16.77 40.81 -14.83
N PHE A 65 17.43 41.96 -14.65
CA PHE A 65 18.72 42.23 -15.32
C PHE A 65 19.83 41.31 -14.84
N SER A 66 19.87 40.99 -13.55
CA SER A 66 20.81 39.99 -13.01
C SER A 66 20.60 38.62 -13.66
N ILE A 67 19.34 38.19 -13.77
CA ILE A 67 18.97 36.92 -14.46
C ILE A 67 19.40 36.97 -15.93
N MET A 68 19.20 38.09 -16.63
CA MET A 68 19.64 38.27 -18.01
C MET A 68 21.17 38.20 -18.13
N GLY A 69 21.91 38.84 -17.22
CA GLY A 69 23.37 38.77 -17.15
C GLY A 69 23.86 37.33 -16.97
N GLN A 70 23.26 36.60 -16.04
CA GLN A 70 23.53 35.17 -15.84
C GLN A 70 23.19 34.34 -17.08
N SER A 71 22.07 34.65 -17.76
CA SER A 71 21.68 33.95 -18.99
C SER A 71 22.70 34.14 -20.10
N ASN A 72 23.21 35.37 -20.28
CA ASN A 72 24.26 35.66 -21.25
C ASN A 72 25.56 34.91 -20.91
N GLN A 73 25.94 34.85 -19.62
CA GLN A 73 27.09 34.09 -19.17
C GLN A 73 26.92 32.59 -19.46
N ASN A 74 25.77 32.02 -19.11
CA ASN A 74 25.46 30.61 -19.37
C ASN A 74 25.39 30.29 -20.86
N ALA A 75 24.86 31.21 -21.68
CA ALA A 75 24.85 31.09 -23.13
C ALA A 75 26.27 31.07 -23.72
N LEU A 76 27.13 32.01 -23.33
CA LEU A 76 28.53 32.05 -23.79
C LEU A 76 29.30 30.80 -23.36
N MET A 77 29.11 30.38 -22.11
CA MET A 77 29.68 29.13 -21.59
C MET A 77 29.22 27.94 -22.44
N LEU A 78 27.92 27.81 -22.72
CA LEU A 78 27.36 26.67 -23.43
C LEU A 78 27.70 26.65 -24.93
N TYR A 79 27.69 27.79 -25.60
CA TYR A 79 27.98 27.88 -27.03
C TYR A 79 29.46 27.74 -27.36
N SER A 80 30.36 28.08 -26.44
CA SER A 80 31.80 27.93 -26.64
C SER A 80 32.31 26.50 -26.45
N GLN A 81 31.52 25.59 -25.84
CA GLN A 81 31.99 24.24 -25.56
C GLN A 81 32.15 23.38 -26.82
N LYS A 82 33.32 22.74 -26.94
CA LYS A 82 33.57 21.73 -27.96
C LYS A 82 32.93 20.38 -27.58
N PRO A 83 32.52 19.53 -28.55
CA PRO A 83 31.92 18.22 -28.27
C PRO A 83 32.78 17.26 -27.44
N GLU A 84 34.10 17.40 -27.52
CA GLU A 84 35.07 16.53 -26.84
C GLU A 84 35.09 16.75 -25.32
N TYR A 85 34.61 17.91 -24.86
CA TYR A 85 34.52 18.32 -23.45
C TYR A 85 33.14 17.99 -22.87
N VAL A 86 32.84 16.70 -22.77
CA VAL A 86 31.51 16.19 -22.38
C VAL A 86 31.08 16.69 -20.99
N PHE A 87 32.00 16.75 -20.02
CA PHE A 87 31.69 17.19 -18.66
C PHE A 87 31.39 18.69 -18.58
N ASP A 88 32.16 19.52 -19.30
CA ASP A 88 31.95 20.97 -19.36
C ASP A 88 30.63 21.29 -20.07
N MET A 89 30.36 20.61 -21.19
CA MET A 89 29.09 20.73 -21.91
C MET A 89 27.91 20.30 -21.03
N ALA A 90 28.02 19.20 -20.28
CA ALA A 90 26.96 18.76 -19.37
C ALA A 90 26.72 19.77 -18.24
N TYR A 91 27.77 20.34 -17.65
CA TYR A 91 27.64 21.40 -16.66
C TYR A 91 26.93 22.64 -17.22
N ALA A 92 27.38 23.12 -18.39
CA ALA A 92 26.80 24.29 -19.02
C ALA A 92 25.33 24.09 -19.44
N CYS A 93 25.00 22.89 -19.91
CA CYS A 93 23.61 22.54 -20.21
C CYS A 93 22.75 22.53 -18.94
N HIS A 94 23.28 22.05 -17.81
CA HIS A 94 22.56 22.02 -16.53
C HIS A 94 22.19 23.41 -16.04
N GLU A 95 23.18 24.31 -15.96
CA GLU A 95 23.00 25.68 -15.49
C GLU A 95 21.98 26.42 -16.38
N ALA A 96 22.03 26.20 -17.69
CA ALA A 96 21.04 26.74 -18.63
C ALA A 96 19.61 26.22 -18.38
N THR A 97 19.45 24.92 -18.12
CA THR A 97 18.14 24.30 -17.84
C THR A 97 17.58 24.71 -16.47
N GLU A 98 18.42 24.70 -15.43
CA GLU A 98 18.04 25.05 -14.05
C GLU A 98 17.62 26.52 -13.97
N GLN A 99 18.36 27.42 -14.63
CA GLN A 99 18.01 28.83 -14.69
C GLN A 99 16.63 29.08 -15.31
N TYR A 100 16.26 28.35 -16.36
CA TYR A 100 14.94 28.47 -16.98
C TYR A 100 13.82 27.95 -16.06
N ASP A 101 14.05 26.81 -15.39
CA ASP A 101 13.08 26.24 -14.46
C ASP A 101 12.86 27.12 -13.22
N ASP A 102 13.93 27.67 -12.66
CA ASP A 102 13.87 28.58 -11.53
C ASP A 102 13.21 29.91 -11.90
N PHE A 103 13.48 30.41 -13.11
CA PHE A 103 12.77 31.56 -13.64
C PHE A 103 11.27 31.26 -13.72
N LYS A 104 10.87 30.14 -14.33
CA LYS A 104 9.46 29.77 -14.52
C LYS A 104 8.69 29.61 -13.20
N LYS A 105 9.31 29.03 -12.16
CA LYS A 105 8.69 28.87 -10.83
C LYS A 105 8.36 30.20 -10.16
N ASN A 106 9.17 31.24 -10.40
CA ASN A 106 9.11 32.50 -9.64
C ASN A 106 8.16 33.58 -10.24
N VAL A 107 7.33 33.24 -11.24
CA VAL A 107 6.74 34.24 -12.17
C VAL A 107 5.23 34.39 -12.11
N GLN A 108 4.55 33.43 -11.50
CA GLN A 108 3.09 33.36 -11.43
C GLN A 108 2.34 34.62 -10.89
N PRO A 109 2.85 35.47 -9.97
CA PRO A 109 2.00 36.48 -9.32
C PRO A 109 1.62 37.71 -10.17
N PHE A 110 2.41 38.12 -11.17
CA PHE A 110 2.19 39.41 -11.85
C PHE A 110 1.06 39.39 -12.89
N ARG A 111 0.90 38.30 -13.65
CA ARG A 111 -0.19 38.18 -14.64
C ARG A 111 -1.56 38.22 -13.97
N LEU A 112 -1.69 37.56 -12.81
CA LEU A 112 -2.92 37.55 -12.02
C LEU A 112 -3.28 38.95 -11.50
N LEU A 113 -2.27 39.76 -11.14
CA LEU A 113 -2.48 41.13 -10.66
C LEU A 113 -3.02 42.05 -11.76
N ILE A 114 -2.54 41.91 -13.00
CA ILE A 114 -3.07 42.69 -14.14
C ILE A 114 -4.51 42.31 -14.46
N GLU A 115 -4.82 41.02 -14.51
CA GLU A 115 -6.19 40.56 -14.77
C GLU A 115 -7.15 41.02 -13.66
N LYS A 116 -6.71 40.98 -12.40
CA LYS A 116 -7.47 41.55 -11.28
C LYS A 116 -7.69 43.07 -11.45
N ASN A 117 -6.64 43.82 -11.78
CA ASN A 117 -6.76 45.27 -11.98
C ASN A 117 -7.67 45.61 -13.16
N LYS A 118 -7.64 44.86 -14.27
CA LYS A 118 -8.57 45.05 -15.40
C LYS A 118 -10.02 44.81 -14.99
N ALA A 119 -10.29 43.75 -14.23
CA ALA A 119 -11.62 43.46 -13.72
C ALA A 119 -12.12 44.57 -12.78
N GLU A 120 -11.24 45.09 -11.90
CA GLU A 120 -11.55 46.21 -11.03
C GLU A 120 -11.78 47.52 -11.81
N ILE A 121 -10.96 47.82 -12.83
CA ILE A 121 -11.16 48.98 -13.71
C ILE A 121 -12.55 48.91 -14.36
N ALA A 122 -12.92 47.77 -14.93
CA ALA A 122 -14.24 47.57 -15.53
C ALA A 122 -15.37 47.77 -14.51
N ARG A 123 -15.20 47.27 -13.27
CA ARG A 123 -16.16 47.49 -12.17
C ARG A 123 -16.32 48.99 -11.87
N TYR A 124 -15.22 49.73 -11.80
CA TYR A 124 -15.25 51.17 -11.56
C TYR A 124 -15.81 51.95 -12.75
N ASP A 125 -15.61 51.53 -13.99
CA ASP A 125 -16.24 52.14 -15.17
C ASP A 125 -17.78 52.07 -15.09
N TYR A 126 -18.33 50.92 -14.71
CA TYR A 126 -19.78 50.79 -14.44
C TYR A 126 -20.24 51.64 -13.27
N LEU A 127 -19.47 51.72 -12.18
CA LEU A 127 -19.80 52.55 -11.02
C LEU A 127 -19.80 54.04 -11.38
N ILE A 128 -18.81 54.51 -12.12
CA ILE A 128 -18.70 55.89 -12.61
C ILE A 128 -19.89 56.24 -13.49
N ASN A 129 -20.26 55.36 -14.42
CA ASN A 129 -21.41 55.58 -15.31
C ASN A 129 -22.75 55.64 -14.53
N SER A 130 -22.91 54.76 -13.54
CA SER A 130 -24.09 54.76 -12.67
C SER A 130 -24.18 56.04 -11.83
N LEU A 131 -23.06 56.47 -11.23
CA LEU A 131 -22.98 57.71 -10.46
C LEU A 131 -23.18 58.94 -11.36
N SER A 132 -22.66 58.98 -12.58
CA SER A 132 -22.80 60.15 -13.45
C SER A 132 -24.24 60.35 -13.94
N THR A 133 -24.95 59.26 -14.25
CA THR A 133 -26.32 59.27 -14.80
C THR A 133 -27.42 59.32 -13.73
N MET A 134 -27.07 59.17 -12.45
CA MET A 134 -28.03 59.20 -11.34
C MET A 134 -28.75 60.55 -11.19
N ASN A 135 -30.09 60.53 -11.21
CA ASN A 135 -30.93 61.72 -11.03
C ASN A 135 -30.77 62.31 -9.61
N VAL A 136 -30.48 63.60 -9.54
CA VAL A 136 -30.10 64.33 -8.31
C VAL A 136 -31.18 65.28 -7.80
N SER A 137 -32.30 65.42 -8.52
CA SER A 137 -33.34 66.41 -8.20
C SER A 137 -34.08 66.12 -6.89
N THR A 138 -34.04 64.89 -6.40
CA THR A 138 -34.77 64.42 -5.20
C THR A 138 -33.87 64.15 -3.99
N LEU A 139 -32.57 64.44 -4.09
CA LEU A 139 -31.57 64.14 -3.05
C LEU A 139 -31.28 65.37 -2.17
N SER A 140 -30.95 65.12 -0.89
CA SER A 140 -30.48 66.16 0.03
C SER A 140 -29.16 66.78 -0.46
N LYS A 141 -28.89 68.03 -0.03
CA LYS A 141 -27.65 68.74 -0.38
C LYS A 141 -26.39 67.97 0.05
N LYS A 142 -26.49 67.22 1.16
CA LYS A 142 -25.43 66.33 1.64
C LYS A 142 -25.23 65.14 0.70
N ALA A 143 -26.30 64.46 0.29
CA ALA A 143 -26.23 63.32 -0.63
C ALA A 143 -25.72 63.73 -2.04
N GLN A 144 -26.05 64.93 -2.52
CA GLN A 144 -25.47 65.48 -3.76
C GLN A 144 -23.95 65.71 -3.63
N THR A 145 -23.49 66.15 -2.46
CA THR A 145 -22.06 66.32 -2.17
C THR A 145 -21.37 64.97 -2.07
N ASP A 146 -21.97 64.01 -1.36
CA ASP A 146 -21.44 62.65 -1.22
C ASP A 146 -21.33 61.95 -2.58
N LYS A 147 -22.34 62.07 -3.44
CA LYS A 147 -22.30 61.61 -4.83
C LYS A 147 -21.10 62.18 -5.60
N SER A 148 -20.88 63.50 -5.52
CA SER A 148 -19.79 64.19 -6.23
C SER A 148 -18.42 63.73 -5.74
N VAL A 149 -18.29 63.51 -4.42
CA VAL A 149 -17.07 62.97 -3.80
C VAL A 149 -16.84 61.51 -4.21
N CYS A 150 -17.88 60.67 -4.18
CA CYS A 150 -17.82 59.28 -4.67
C CYS A 150 -17.40 59.21 -6.13
N LEU A 151 -17.96 60.05 -6.99
CA LEU A 151 -17.60 60.11 -8.40
C LEU A 151 -16.12 60.49 -8.58
N THR A 152 -15.65 61.49 -7.83
CA THR A 152 -14.25 61.93 -7.86
C THR A 152 -13.30 60.80 -7.43
N PHE A 153 -13.58 60.14 -6.30
CA PHE A 153 -12.76 59.01 -5.85
C PHE A 153 -12.83 57.81 -6.79
N ALA A 154 -14.01 57.46 -7.33
CA ALA A 154 -14.14 56.37 -8.29
C ALA A 154 -13.33 56.62 -9.56
N VAL A 155 -13.36 57.85 -10.09
CA VAL A 155 -12.53 58.27 -11.24
C VAL A 155 -11.04 58.17 -10.90
N ASN A 156 -10.62 58.69 -9.73
CA ASN A 156 -9.21 58.65 -9.32
C ASN A 156 -8.71 57.21 -9.11
N ILE A 157 -9.48 56.38 -8.38
CA ILE A 157 -9.17 54.95 -8.19
C ILE A 157 -9.01 54.24 -9.53
N ARG A 158 -9.93 54.47 -10.47
CA ARG A 158 -9.87 53.89 -11.82
C ARG A 158 -8.61 54.35 -12.57
N HIS A 159 -8.25 55.64 -12.49
CA HIS A 159 -7.00 56.14 -13.05
C HIS A 159 -5.76 55.49 -12.42
N THR A 160 -5.68 55.43 -11.09
CA THR A 160 -4.56 54.77 -10.37
C THR A 160 -4.44 53.28 -10.72
N LEU A 161 -5.56 52.56 -10.82
CA LEU A 161 -5.55 51.15 -11.25
C LEU A 161 -5.08 51.00 -12.70
N ASN A 162 -5.49 51.90 -13.60
CA ASN A 162 -5.05 51.92 -14.99
C ASN A 162 -3.56 52.25 -15.12
N ASP A 163 -3.05 53.21 -14.35
CA ASP A 163 -1.65 53.58 -14.32
C ASP A 163 -0.79 52.44 -13.76
N ASN A 164 -1.22 51.81 -12.66
CA ASN A 164 -0.60 50.59 -12.15
C ASN A 164 -0.60 49.47 -13.21
N SER A 165 -1.73 49.24 -13.89
CA SER A 165 -1.83 48.23 -14.96
C SER A 165 -0.89 48.52 -16.13
N ASN A 166 -0.79 49.77 -16.56
CA ASN A 166 0.10 50.19 -17.65
C ASN A 166 1.58 50.04 -17.25
N GLN A 167 1.95 50.39 -16.01
CA GLN A 167 3.30 50.14 -15.51
C GLN A 167 3.63 48.65 -15.53
N PHE A 168 2.69 47.77 -15.14
CA PHE A 168 2.92 46.31 -15.19
C PHE A 168 3.06 45.75 -16.61
N LYS A 169 2.59 46.43 -17.66
CA LYS A 169 2.74 45.97 -19.05
C LYS A 169 4.20 45.97 -19.50
N ASP A 170 4.96 47.01 -19.18
CA ASP A 170 6.38 47.08 -19.54
C ASP A 170 7.18 45.94 -18.88
N TYR A 171 6.83 45.60 -17.62
CA TYR A 171 7.43 44.45 -16.94
C TYR A 171 7.09 43.12 -17.59
N ILE A 172 5.86 42.94 -18.10
CA ILE A 172 5.52 41.74 -18.86
C ILE A 172 6.36 41.64 -20.13
N ASN A 173 6.62 42.75 -20.81
CA ASN A 173 7.45 42.73 -22.02
C ASN A 173 8.88 42.29 -21.70
N TYR A 174 9.54 42.91 -20.71
CA TYR A 174 10.88 42.46 -20.25
C TYR A 174 10.87 41.01 -19.80
N TYR A 175 9.83 40.61 -19.09
CA TYR A 175 9.68 39.24 -18.64
C TYR A 175 9.54 38.25 -19.81
N GLN A 176 8.73 38.57 -20.82
CA GLN A 176 8.54 37.75 -22.01
C GLN A 176 9.81 37.66 -22.86
N GLU A 177 10.56 38.75 -23.00
CA GLU A 177 11.85 38.75 -23.69
C GLU A 177 12.86 37.83 -22.98
N ILE A 178 12.99 37.96 -21.66
CA ILE A 178 13.86 37.09 -20.86
C ILE A 178 13.37 35.63 -20.91
N GLU A 179 12.05 35.39 -20.87
CA GLU A 179 11.47 34.06 -21.01
C GLU A 179 11.82 33.42 -22.35
N GLN A 180 11.71 34.18 -23.45
CA GLN A 180 12.05 33.68 -24.78
C GLN A 180 13.55 33.37 -24.89
N GLN A 181 14.40 34.25 -24.37
CA GLN A 181 15.84 34.03 -24.37
C GLN A 181 16.25 32.81 -23.55
N LEU A 182 15.76 32.70 -22.31
CA LEU A 182 16.02 31.56 -21.44
C LEU A 182 15.44 30.26 -22.03
N LYS A 183 14.27 30.32 -22.66
CA LYS A 183 13.68 29.18 -23.34
C LYS A 183 14.54 28.72 -24.51
N ALA A 184 15.02 29.63 -25.36
CA ALA A 184 15.89 29.30 -26.48
C ALA A 184 17.20 28.67 -26.00
N LEU A 185 17.78 29.21 -24.92
CA LEU A 185 18.97 28.65 -24.28
C LEU A 185 18.70 27.24 -23.73
N ASN A 186 17.60 27.05 -23.02
CA ASN A 186 17.14 25.76 -22.50
C ASN A 186 16.88 24.74 -23.62
N ASP A 187 16.25 25.15 -24.73
CA ASP A 187 15.96 24.28 -25.86
C ASP A 187 17.26 23.82 -26.54
N TYR A 188 18.25 24.69 -26.67
CA TYR A 188 19.58 24.33 -27.15
C TYR A 188 20.32 23.41 -26.17
N ALA A 189 20.29 23.71 -24.87
CA ALA A 189 20.87 22.85 -23.83
C ALA A 189 20.27 21.44 -23.88
N ASN A 190 18.94 21.32 -23.99
CA ASN A 190 18.24 20.05 -24.13
C ASN A 190 18.64 19.30 -25.41
N LYS A 191 18.85 20.01 -26.53
CA LYS A 191 19.35 19.40 -27.78
C LYS A 191 20.76 18.86 -27.60
N ARG A 192 21.66 19.62 -26.97
CA ARG A 192 23.04 19.18 -26.66
C ARG A 192 23.07 18.00 -25.68
N TYR A 193 22.22 18.03 -24.65
CA TYR A 193 22.02 16.91 -23.75
C TYR A 193 21.61 15.64 -24.47
N LYS A 194 20.66 15.72 -25.40
CA LYS A 194 20.24 14.56 -26.22
C LYS A 194 21.41 13.96 -27.01
N ASN A 195 22.30 14.79 -27.54
CA ASN A 195 23.50 14.34 -28.26
C ASN A 195 24.47 13.63 -27.31
N ILE A 196 24.79 14.21 -26.14
CA ILE A 196 25.65 13.58 -25.12
C ILE A 196 25.07 12.21 -24.73
N GLN A 197 23.77 12.17 -24.47
CA GLN A 197 23.06 10.96 -24.06
C GLN A 197 23.08 9.87 -25.14
N SER A 198 22.95 10.25 -26.41
CA SER A 198 23.07 9.29 -27.51
C SER A 198 24.49 8.71 -27.63
N GLY A 199 25.52 9.51 -27.29
CA GLY A 199 26.93 9.08 -27.30
C GLY A 199 27.34 8.14 -26.15
N ILE A 200 26.52 8.03 -25.09
CA ILE A 200 26.77 7.06 -24.00
C ILE A 200 26.46 5.63 -24.46
N PHE A 201 25.41 5.47 -25.28
CA PHE A 201 24.90 4.16 -25.70
C PHE A 201 25.33 3.77 -27.12
N ASN A 202 25.58 4.75 -28.00
CA ASN A 202 26.14 4.49 -29.33
C ASN A 202 27.67 4.49 -29.25
N ASN A 203 28.33 3.59 -29.98
CA ASN A 203 29.78 3.40 -29.92
C ASN A 203 30.51 4.67 -30.41
N ALA A 204 30.85 5.56 -29.47
CA ALA A 204 31.45 6.86 -29.76
C ALA A 204 32.98 6.85 -29.68
N GLY A 205 33.60 5.78 -29.15
CA GLY A 205 35.05 5.66 -28.99
C GLY A 205 35.67 4.63 -29.94
N GLU A 206 36.94 4.84 -30.31
CA GLU A 206 37.74 3.78 -30.91
C GLU A 206 38.00 2.67 -29.88
N ASN A 207 38.03 1.41 -30.31
CA ASN A 207 38.44 0.29 -29.45
C ASN A 207 39.79 0.58 -28.80
N TYR A 208 39.99 0.18 -27.54
CA TYR A 208 41.22 0.45 -26.81
C TYR A 208 42.46 -0.12 -27.50
N PHE A 209 42.31 -1.22 -28.25
CA PHE A 209 43.39 -1.75 -29.10
C PHE A 209 43.84 -0.75 -30.17
N ASN A 210 42.91 -0.07 -30.84
CA ASN A 210 43.23 0.96 -31.83
C ASN A 210 43.94 2.15 -31.16
N ILE A 211 43.48 2.52 -29.96
CA ILE A 211 44.12 3.56 -29.14
C ILE A 211 45.58 3.20 -28.83
N LEU A 212 45.86 1.93 -28.51
CA LEU A 212 47.23 1.44 -28.29
C LEU A 212 48.06 1.42 -29.57
N THR A 213 47.48 1.04 -30.71
CA THR A 213 48.21 1.07 -32.00
C THR A 213 48.59 2.48 -32.43
N LYS A 214 47.75 3.48 -32.12
CA LYS A 214 47.97 4.91 -32.38
C LYS A 214 48.43 5.67 -31.11
N PHE A 215 49.06 4.99 -30.16
CA PHE A 215 49.34 5.58 -28.84
C PHE A 215 50.12 6.90 -28.92
N ARG A 216 51.09 7.01 -29.84
CA ARG A 216 51.88 8.23 -30.00
C ARG A 216 51.02 9.42 -30.41
N THR A 217 50.12 9.24 -31.38
CA THR A 217 49.22 10.29 -31.87
C THR A 217 48.22 10.67 -30.77
N ASN A 218 47.56 9.68 -30.16
CA ASN A 218 46.57 9.93 -29.12
C ASN A 218 47.18 10.58 -27.87
N TYR A 219 48.43 10.25 -27.53
CA TYR A 219 49.17 10.90 -26.45
C TYR A 219 49.50 12.36 -26.78
N GLN A 220 49.87 12.68 -28.02
CA GLN A 220 50.11 14.06 -28.46
C GLN A 220 48.82 14.88 -28.45
N GLU A 221 47.73 14.36 -28.99
CA GLU A 221 46.40 15.00 -28.94
C GLU A 221 45.94 15.22 -27.49
N THR A 222 46.05 14.20 -26.64
CA THR A 222 45.71 14.33 -25.21
C THR A 222 46.56 15.37 -24.51
N LYS A 223 47.86 15.45 -24.85
CA LYS A 223 48.76 16.46 -24.27
C LYS A 223 48.34 17.86 -24.69
N GLU A 224 48.01 18.05 -25.97
CA GLU A 224 47.50 19.32 -26.49
C GLU A 224 46.19 19.71 -25.81
N ASP A 225 45.22 18.79 -25.73
CA ASP A 225 43.94 19.01 -25.04
C ASP A 225 44.11 19.46 -23.58
N ILE A 226 45.04 18.84 -22.86
CA ILE A 226 45.35 19.19 -21.46
C ILE A 226 46.03 20.56 -21.38
N THR A 227 46.98 20.85 -22.28
CA THR A 227 47.71 22.12 -22.29
C THR A 227 46.77 23.28 -22.61
N THR A 228 45.96 23.17 -23.67
CA THR A 228 44.94 24.17 -24.03
C THR A 228 43.93 24.37 -22.91
N LYS A 229 43.52 23.30 -22.22
CA LYS A 229 42.48 23.42 -21.19
C LYS A 229 42.96 24.01 -19.87
N TYR A 230 44.13 23.60 -19.39
CA TYR A 230 44.57 23.89 -18.02
C TYR A 230 45.80 24.77 -17.91
N PHE A 231 46.52 25.02 -19.01
CA PHE A 231 47.81 25.70 -18.99
C PHE A 231 47.95 26.77 -20.07
N GLU A 232 46.85 27.15 -20.74
CA GLU A 232 46.88 28.21 -21.74
C GLU A 232 46.91 29.57 -21.03
N ASP A 233 48.00 30.33 -21.23
CA ASP A 233 48.21 31.67 -20.67
C ASP A 233 47.19 32.65 -21.28
N SER A 234 46.00 32.73 -20.70
CA SER A 234 45.05 33.79 -20.98
C SER A 234 45.30 34.97 -20.05
N ASN A 235 45.22 36.21 -20.56
CA ASN A 235 45.34 37.43 -19.74
C ASN A 235 44.19 37.62 -18.73
N ALA A 236 43.33 36.61 -18.54
CA ALA A 236 42.17 36.64 -17.65
C ALA A 236 42.31 35.57 -16.56
N GLU A 237 42.01 35.94 -15.31
CA GLU A 237 41.99 34.99 -14.18
C GLU A 237 40.80 34.02 -14.35
N SER A 238 41.08 32.76 -14.69
CA SER A 238 40.07 31.71 -14.79
C SER A 238 39.99 30.90 -13.49
N GLN A 239 38.77 30.71 -12.97
CA GLN A 239 38.53 29.83 -11.82
C GLN A 239 38.75 28.34 -12.14
N TRP A 240 38.88 28.00 -13.42
CA TRP A 240 39.06 26.64 -13.93
C TRP A 240 40.52 26.30 -14.27
N ASP A 241 41.43 27.22 -13.94
CA ASP A 241 42.85 27.08 -14.21
C ASP A 241 43.51 26.00 -13.33
N ALA A 242 44.60 25.39 -13.81
CA ALA A 242 45.28 24.28 -13.12
C ALA A 242 45.61 24.62 -11.65
N SER A 243 45.99 25.87 -11.40
CA SER A 243 46.37 26.39 -10.08
C SER A 243 45.25 26.27 -9.05
N TYR A 244 44.01 26.63 -9.42
CA TYR A 244 42.85 26.53 -8.52
C TYR A 244 42.45 25.08 -8.27
N ILE A 245 42.49 24.23 -9.32
CA ILE A 245 42.18 22.80 -9.20
C ILE A 245 43.20 22.11 -8.28
N ILE A 246 44.50 22.31 -8.52
CA ILE A 246 45.57 21.74 -7.70
C ILE A 246 45.47 22.26 -6.27
N GLY A 247 45.23 23.57 -6.09
CA GLY A 247 45.00 24.19 -4.78
C GLY A 247 43.84 23.54 -4.02
N LEU A 248 42.72 23.27 -4.70
CA LEU A 248 41.56 22.58 -4.11
C LEU A 248 41.93 21.16 -3.65
N PHE A 249 42.60 20.35 -4.46
CA PHE A 249 42.99 18.98 -4.07
C PHE A 249 44.00 18.96 -2.93
N ILE A 250 44.98 19.88 -2.93
CA ILE A 250 45.91 20.06 -1.80
C ILE A 250 45.15 20.41 -0.53
N LEU A 251 44.21 21.35 -0.62
CA LEU A 251 43.36 21.77 0.49
C LEU A 251 42.49 20.62 1.01
N ILE A 252 41.92 19.79 0.14
CA ILE A 252 41.15 18.59 0.52
C ILE A 252 42.03 17.59 1.25
N ILE A 253 43.22 17.28 0.72
CA ILE A 253 44.17 16.35 1.36
C ILE A 253 44.58 16.90 2.73
N PHE A 254 44.90 18.19 2.81
CA PHE A 254 45.25 18.88 4.05
C PHE A 254 44.13 18.76 5.10
N TYR A 255 42.89 19.10 4.75
CA TYR A 255 41.76 18.99 5.68
C TYR A 255 41.39 17.54 6.01
N ALA A 256 41.58 16.58 5.10
CA ALA A 256 41.39 15.16 5.38
C ALA A 256 42.41 14.65 6.41
N VAL A 257 43.67 15.07 6.30
CA VAL A 257 44.73 14.74 7.27
C VAL A 257 44.44 15.39 8.62
N ILE A 258 44.04 16.67 8.64
CA ILE A 258 43.65 17.37 9.87
C ILE A 258 42.46 16.68 10.54
N ALA A 259 41.42 16.36 9.78
CA ALA A 259 40.27 15.60 10.26
C ALA A 259 40.70 14.23 10.84
N GLY A 260 41.66 13.55 10.20
CA GLY A 260 42.33 12.36 10.73
C GLY A 260 42.97 12.57 12.10
N LEU A 261 43.86 13.56 12.18
CA LEU A 261 44.65 13.87 13.38
C LEU A 261 43.77 14.33 14.55
N ILE A 262 42.81 15.22 14.31
CA ILE A 262 41.87 15.69 15.33
C ILE A 262 41.08 14.51 15.89
N ASN A 263 40.52 13.65 15.04
CA ASN A 263 39.76 12.49 15.51
C ASN A 263 40.63 11.48 16.27
N LEU A 264 41.90 11.31 15.89
CA LEU A 264 42.85 10.50 16.63
C LEU A 264 43.17 11.08 18.02
N LEU A 265 43.32 12.40 18.13
CA LEU A 265 43.54 13.10 19.40
C LEU A 265 42.30 13.05 20.29
N VAL A 266 41.11 13.29 19.75
CA VAL A 266 39.83 13.19 20.47
C VAL A 266 39.66 11.77 21.05
N ILE A 267 39.92 10.73 20.26
CA ILE A 267 39.82 9.34 20.74
C ILE A 267 40.89 9.03 21.80
N ARG A 268 42.07 9.67 21.74
CA ARG A 268 43.16 9.47 22.70
C ARG A 268 42.92 10.18 24.03
N PHE A 269 42.41 11.42 24.01
CA PHE A 269 42.31 12.30 25.17
C PHE A 269 40.89 12.43 25.75
N LEU A 270 39.85 12.43 24.91
CA LEU A 270 38.48 12.78 25.29
C LEU A 270 37.64 11.57 25.70
N ILE A 271 38.01 10.35 25.26
CA ILE A 271 37.28 9.12 25.63
C ILE A 271 37.68 8.67 27.04
N PRO A 272 36.73 8.66 28.01
CA PRO A 272 37.01 8.24 29.38
C PRO A 272 37.51 6.79 29.45
N LYS A 273 38.38 6.47 30.42
CA LYS A 273 38.91 5.10 30.62
C LYS A 273 37.80 4.03 30.72
N ARG A 274 36.59 4.41 31.16
CA ARG A 274 35.40 3.54 31.26
C ARG A 274 34.92 2.96 29.91
N PHE A 275 35.20 3.61 28.79
CA PHE A 275 34.77 3.18 27.45
C PHE A 275 35.85 2.39 26.67
N ARG A 276 37.07 2.25 27.23
CA ARG A 276 38.17 1.49 26.61
C ARG A 276 38.03 -0.01 26.85
N THR A 277 36.93 -0.59 26.37
CA THR A 277 36.74 -2.05 26.36
C THR A 277 37.62 -2.71 25.29
N PRO A 278 37.99 -4.00 25.41
CA PRO A 278 38.73 -4.73 24.37
C PRO A 278 38.03 -4.70 23.01
N ALA A 279 36.68 -4.69 23.03
CA ALA A 279 35.84 -4.53 21.86
C ALA A 279 35.97 -3.14 21.19
N PHE A 280 36.21 -2.08 21.97
CA PHE A 280 36.46 -0.74 21.43
C PHE A 280 37.84 -0.63 20.78
N ILE A 281 38.87 -1.22 21.39
CA ILE A 281 40.26 -1.15 20.91
C ILE A 281 40.40 -1.82 19.53
N SER A 282 39.77 -2.99 19.33
CA SER A 282 39.78 -3.67 18.03
C SER A 282 39.03 -2.91 16.92
N ARG A 283 38.09 -2.03 17.27
CA ARG A 283 37.31 -1.20 16.34
C ARG A 283 37.92 0.18 16.08
N ARG A 284 38.95 0.58 16.85
CA ARG A 284 39.47 1.94 16.92
C ARG A 284 39.77 2.56 15.56
N THR A 285 40.48 1.84 14.67
CA THR A 285 40.86 2.35 13.35
C THR A 285 39.66 2.63 12.45
N CYS A 286 38.62 1.81 12.51
CA CYS A 286 37.41 2.03 11.73
C CYS A 286 36.57 3.18 12.31
N ILE A 287 36.51 3.29 13.64
CA ILE A 287 35.87 4.43 14.32
C ILE A 287 36.56 5.73 13.91
N THR A 288 37.89 5.80 14.00
CA THR A 288 38.66 7.00 13.62
C THR A 288 38.41 7.36 12.15
N MET A 289 38.46 6.39 11.23
CA MET A 289 38.23 6.65 9.81
C MET A 289 36.80 7.15 9.55
N THR A 290 35.80 6.50 10.18
CA THR A 290 34.40 6.89 10.04
C THR A 290 34.15 8.30 10.54
N THR A 291 34.66 8.65 11.72
CA THR A 291 34.49 10.00 12.28
C THR A 291 35.28 11.04 11.48
N SER A 292 36.46 10.68 10.95
CA SER A 292 37.23 11.54 10.05
C SER A 292 36.48 11.87 8.76
N VAL A 293 35.80 10.89 8.16
CA VAL A 293 35.01 11.09 6.93
C VAL A 293 33.79 11.97 7.20
N VAL A 294 33.10 11.76 8.33
CA VAL A 294 31.98 12.62 8.74
C VAL A 294 32.46 14.06 9.01
N SER A 295 33.60 14.23 9.68
CA SER A 295 34.16 15.56 9.90
C SER A 295 34.63 16.23 8.61
N LEU A 296 35.17 15.47 7.65
CA LEU A 296 35.53 15.99 6.34
C LEU A 296 34.30 16.47 5.57
N ALA A 297 33.20 15.72 5.61
CA ALA A 297 31.92 16.14 5.00
C ALA A 297 31.39 17.45 5.59
N LEU A 298 31.44 17.60 6.92
CA LEU A 298 31.06 18.84 7.60
C LEU A 298 31.97 20.01 7.22
N LEU A 299 33.28 19.81 7.19
CA LEU A 299 34.25 20.83 6.78
C LEU A 299 34.02 21.28 5.34
N LEU A 300 33.80 20.35 4.42
CA LEU A 300 33.47 20.67 3.02
C LEU A 300 32.16 21.46 2.90
N GLY A 301 31.17 21.15 3.74
CA GLY A 301 29.93 21.93 3.84
C GLY A 301 30.17 23.37 4.32
N VAL A 302 31.07 23.57 5.29
CA VAL A 302 31.47 24.91 5.76
C VAL A 302 32.26 25.67 4.70
N ILE A 303 33.20 25.01 4.02
CA ILE A 303 33.96 25.60 2.89
C ILE A 303 32.99 26.08 1.81
N ARG A 304 31.97 25.28 1.47
CA ARG A 304 30.93 25.68 0.51
C ARG A 304 30.19 26.96 0.93
N MET A 305 29.96 27.18 2.23
CA MET A 305 29.31 28.40 2.72
C MET A 305 30.26 29.62 2.72
N ILE A 306 31.55 29.42 3.00
CA ILE A 306 32.55 30.50 3.05
C ILE A 306 32.87 31.01 1.63
N PHE A 307 33.00 30.10 0.67
CA PHE A 307 33.38 30.42 -0.71
C PHE A 307 32.16 30.59 -1.65
N PHE A 308 31.09 31.23 -1.15
CA PHE A 308 29.84 31.44 -1.91
C PHE A 308 30.01 32.27 -3.21
N GLY A 309 31.15 32.96 -3.37
CA GLY A 309 31.46 33.74 -4.57
C GLY A 309 32.19 32.98 -5.70
N GLN A 310 32.59 31.71 -5.50
CA GLN A 310 33.31 30.94 -6.51
C GLN A 310 32.54 29.68 -6.93
N ASN A 311 31.94 29.70 -8.12
CA ASN A 311 31.07 28.64 -8.62
C ASN A 311 31.78 27.27 -8.70
N PHE A 312 33.07 27.26 -9.10
CA PHE A 312 33.87 26.03 -9.15
C PHE A 312 33.97 25.33 -7.79
N ILE A 313 34.31 26.07 -6.74
CA ILE A 313 34.48 25.52 -5.39
C ILE A 313 33.14 24.98 -4.86
N ILE A 314 32.05 25.70 -5.10
CA ILE A 314 30.70 25.30 -4.67
C ILE A 314 30.31 23.96 -5.32
N MET A 315 30.52 23.84 -6.63
CA MET A 315 30.26 22.60 -7.38
C MET A 315 31.14 21.45 -6.87
N ALA A 316 32.45 21.66 -6.78
CA ALA A 316 33.40 20.62 -6.39
C ALA A 316 33.17 20.13 -4.95
N CYS A 317 32.92 21.05 -4.00
CA CYS A 317 32.55 20.70 -2.63
C CYS A 317 31.22 19.92 -2.59
N GLY A 318 30.24 20.27 -3.43
CA GLY A 318 28.98 19.52 -3.54
C GLY A 318 29.18 18.04 -3.90
N LEU A 319 29.98 17.78 -4.94
CA LEU A 319 30.30 16.41 -5.38
C LEU A 319 31.10 15.63 -4.33
N LEU A 320 32.05 16.28 -3.66
CA LEU A 320 32.83 15.65 -2.60
C LEU A 320 32.00 15.35 -1.35
N VAL A 321 31.06 16.22 -0.98
CA VAL A 321 30.11 15.94 0.11
C VAL A 321 29.27 14.70 -0.22
N GLY A 322 28.78 14.59 -1.46
CA GLY A 322 28.09 13.37 -1.93
C GLY A 322 28.96 12.11 -1.79
N TYR A 323 30.20 12.16 -2.27
CA TYR A 323 31.15 11.04 -2.15
C TYR A 323 31.46 10.65 -0.71
N THR A 324 31.79 11.64 0.13
CA THR A 324 32.12 11.42 1.54
C THR A 324 30.94 10.84 2.31
N TRP A 325 29.70 11.17 1.93
CA TRP A 325 28.51 10.54 2.47
C TRP A 325 28.40 9.06 2.10
N LEU A 326 28.60 8.70 0.82
CA LEU A 326 28.62 7.30 0.36
C LEU A 326 29.70 6.49 1.09
N LEU A 327 30.89 7.07 1.19
CA LEU A 327 32.02 6.46 1.88
C LEU A 327 31.73 6.30 3.39
N GLY A 328 31.12 7.31 4.00
CA GLY A 328 30.66 7.26 5.39
C GLY A 328 29.67 6.13 5.63
N VAL A 329 28.67 5.96 4.75
CA VAL A 329 27.68 4.87 4.84
C VAL A 329 28.34 3.49 4.78
N ILE A 330 29.30 3.29 3.87
CA ILE A 330 30.05 2.03 3.76
C ILE A 330 30.81 1.75 5.07
N LEU A 331 31.55 2.73 5.59
CA LEU A 331 32.33 2.58 6.82
C LEU A 331 31.45 2.35 8.05
N ILE A 332 30.35 3.10 8.20
CA ILE A 332 29.36 2.93 9.28
C ILE A 332 28.74 1.53 9.22
N SER A 333 28.38 1.05 8.03
CA SER A 333 27.84 -0.30 7.85
C SER A 333 28.84 -1.38 8.30
N LEU A 334 30.12 -1.25 7.91
CA LEU A 334 31.18 -2.17 8.34
C LEU A 334 31.37 -2.12 9.87
N LEU A 335 31.34 -0.93 10.47
CA LEU A 335 31.46 -0.73 11.91
C LEU A 335 30.34 -1.43 12.69
N LEU A 336 29.09 -1.30 12.24
CA LEU A 336 27.93 -1.81 12.96
C LEU A 336 27.74 -3.32 12.78
N ARG A 337 28.07 -3.87 11.61
CA ARG A 337 27.82 -5.28 11.27
C ARG A 337 28.95 -6.22 11.72
N LEU A 338 30.21 -5.83 11.57
CA LEU A 338 31.36 -6.73 11.74
C LEU A 338 31.90 -6.76 13.18
N SER A 339 32.56 -7.88 13.55
CA SER A 339 33.32 -7.98 14.79
C SER A 339 34.73 -7.38 14.64
N GLY A 340 35.42 -7.10 15.76
CA GLY A 340 36.66 -6.30 15.78
C GLY A 340 37.75 -6.76 14.79
N GLU A 341 38.03 -8.06 14.71
CA GLU A 341 39.03 -8.60 13.78
C GLU A 341 38.53 -8.66 12.32
N GLN A 342 37.23 -8.87 12.13
CA GLN A 342 36.60 -8.92 10.81
C GLN A 342 36.59 -7.56 10.13
N ILE A 343 36.56 -6.45 10.88
CA ILE A 343 36.54 -5.09 10.33
C ILE A 343 37.76 -4.80 9.46
N LYS A 344 38.96 -5.21 9.89
CA LYS A 344 40.19 -4.99 9.12
C LYS A 344 40.15 -5.72 7.78
N SER A 345 39.65 -6.95 7.79
CA SER A 345 39.44 -7.76 6.59
C SER A 345 38.35 -7.16 5.69
N GLY A 346 37.22 -6.74 6.26
CA GLY A 346 36.12 -6.09 5.53
C GLY A 346 36.56 -4.80 4.83
N PHE A 347 37.28 -3.91 5.53
CA PHE A 347 37.81 -2.68 4.95
C PHE A 347 38.71 -2.96 3.73
N ARG A 348 39.60 -3.95 3.82
CA ARG A 348 40.50 -4.32 2.71
C ARG A 348 39.76 -4.79 1.47
N ILE A 349 38.62 -5.47 1.61
CA ILE A 349 37.86 -5.96 0.47
C ILE A 349 37.06 -4.83 -0.22
N TYR A 350 36.64 -3.80 0.52
CA TYR A 350 35.91 -2.65 -0.06
C TYR A 350 36.82 -1.50 -0.52
N LEU A 351 38.10 -1.51 -0.15
CA LEU A 351 39.06 -0.45 -0.46
C LEU A 351 39.26 -0.19 -1.97
N PRO A 352 39.40 -1.20 -2.85
CA PRO A 352 39.58 -0.95 -4.29
C PRO A 352 38.35 -0.27 -4.92
N LEU A 353 37.15 -0.61 -4.45
CA LEU A 353 35.92 0.04 -4.86
C LEU A 353 35.83 1.49 -4.39
N MET A 354 36.15 1.76 -3.12
CA MET A 354 36.18 3.13 -2.58
C MET A 354 37.19 3.98 -3.35
N ALA A 355 38.38 3.44 -3.65
CA ALA A 355 39.41 4.11 -4.43
C ALA A 355 38.94 4.41 -5.86
N MET A 356 38.29 3.45 -6.54
CA MET A 356 37.72 3.70 -7.88
C MET A 356 36.67 4.81 -7.82
N GLY A 357 35.79 4.79 -6.82
CA GLY A 357 34.79 5.85 -6.64
C GLY A 357 35.41 7.24 -6.47
N PHE A 358 36.53 7.34 -5.73
CA PHE A 358 37.27 8.59 -5.60
C PHE A 358 37.86 9.03 -6.94
N ILE A 359 38.50 8.13 -7.68
CA ILE A 359 39.11 8.45 -8.99
C ILE A 359 38.07 8.97 -9.97
N VAL A 360 36.91 8.31 -10.06
CA VAL A 360 35.82 8.73 -10.96
C VAL A 360 35.29 10.13 -10.59
N ILE A 361 35.11 10.39 -9.30
CA ILE A 361 34.61 11.70 -8.84
C ILE A 361 35.69 12.78 -9.00
N ALA A 362 36.96 12.45 -8.80
CA ALA A 362 38.07 13.35 -9.08
C ALA A 362 38.14 13.70 -10.57
N PHE A 363 37.98 12.74 -11.48
CA PHE A 363 37.91 13.02 -12.92
C PHE A 363 36.76 13.95 -13.28
N ARG A 364 35.61 13.80 -12.62
CA ARG A 364 34.46 14.70 -12.80
C ARG A 364 34.75 16.11 -12.27
N ILE A 365 35.36 16.24 -11.08
CA ILE A 365 35.68 17.56 -10.48
C ILE A 365 36.70 18.32 -11.33
N VAL A 366 37.71 17.62 -11.84
CA VAL A 366 38.76 18.20 -12.67
C VAL A 366 38.25 18.52 -14.09
N LEU A 367 37.06 18.03 -14.47
CA LEU A 367 36.53 18.09 -15.84
C LEU A 367 37.53 17.53 -16.87
N VAL A 368 38.08 16.35 -16.59
CA VAL A 368 39.13 15.76 -17.44
C VAL A 368 38.66 15.60 -18.90
N PRO A 369 39.49 15.97 -19.91
CA PRO A 369 39.17 15.74 -21.32
C PRO A 369 38.91 14.26 -21.63
N ASN A 370 37.99 13.98 -22.56
CA ASN A 370 37.61 12.61 -22.90
C ASN A 370 38.80 11.79 -23.46
N SER A 371 39.72 12.44 -24.19
CA SER A 371 40.96 11.85 -24.70
C SER A 371 41.82 11.22 -23.59
N LEU A 372 41.98 11.93 -22.46
CA LEU A 372 42.71 11.41 -21.29
C LEU A 372 41.96 10.25 -20.62
N ILE A 373 40.63 10.32 -20.53
CA ILE A 373 39.82 9.25 -19.93
C ILE A 373 39.94 7.96 -20.73
N HIS A 374 39.90 8.04 -22.06
CA HIS A 374 40.05 6.87 -22.93
C HIS A 374 41.39 6.14 -22.75
N ILE A 375 42.47 6.88 -22.50
CA ILE A 375 43.80 6.31 -22.24
C ILE A 375 43.92 5.79 -20.81
N ALA A 376 43.47 6.56 -19.81
CA ALA A 376 43.73 6.28 -18.40
C ALA A 376 42.77 5.25 -17.78
N LEU A 377 41.52 5.18 -18.23
CA LEU A 377 40.47 4.40 -17.56
C LEU A 377 40.72 2.89 -17.61
N CYS A 378 41.11 2.34 -18.76
CA CYS A 378 41.33 0.90 -18.93
C CYS A 378 42.45 0.35 -18.02
N PRO A 379 43.67 0.94 -17.97
CA PRO A 379 44.71 0.52 -17.04
C PRO A 379 44.30 0.63 -15.57
N VAL A 380 43.65 1.72 -15.18
CA VAL A 380 43.17 1.94 -13.81
C VAL A 380 42.16 0.86 -13.41
N LEU A 381 41.20 0.54 -14.30
CA LEU A 381 40.22 -0.51 -14.05
C LEU A 381 40.85 -1.88 -13.95
N LEU A 382 41.82 -2.21 -14.80
CA LEU A 382 42.56 -3.47 -14.73
C LEU A 382 43.25 -3.62 -13.36
N VAL A 383 43.95 -2.58 -12.90
CA VAL A 383 44.64 -2.57 -11.60
C VAL A 383 43.65 -2.72 -10.46
N CYS A 384 42.54 -1.96 -10.46
CA CYS A 384 41.49 -2.08 -9.45
C CYS A 384 40.84 -3.47 -9.45
N THR A 385 40.62 -4.08 -10.61
CA THR A 385 40.03 -5.42 -10.75
C THR A 385 40.96 -6.49 -10.16
N ILE A 386 42.25 -6.45 -10.50
CA ILE A 386 43.27 -7.36 -9.95
C ILE A 386 43.39 -7.16 -8.44
N TRP A 387 43.42 -5.91 -7.99
CA TRP A 387 43.49 -5.57 -6.56
C TRP A 387 42.28 -6.11 -5.79
N GLN A 388 41.06 -5.94 -6.34
CA GLN A 388 39.83 -6.49 -5.78
C GLN A 388 39.86 -8.01 -5.69
N TRP A 389 40.31 -8.69 -6.75
CA TRP A 389 40.43 -10.15 -6.78
C TRP A 389 41.39 -10.68 -5.70
N ILE A 390 42.57 -10.07 -5.57
CA ILE A 390 43.56 -10.41 -4.54
C ILE A 390 42.98 -10.16 -3.13
N ALA A 391 42.32 -9.01 -2.93
CA ALA A 391 41.77 -8.65 -1.62
C ALA A 391 40.68 -9.64 -1.17
N ILE A 392 39.83 -10.10 -2.08
CA ILE A 392 38.82 -11.13 -1.81
C ILE A 392 39.50 -12.45 -1.46
N ARG A 393 40.43 -12.93 -2.31
CA ARG A 393 41.08 -14.24 -2.12
C ARG A 393 41.79 -14.35 -0.76
N HIS A 394 42.45 -13.28 -0.32
CA HIS A 394 43.18 -13.29 0.95
C HIS A 394 42.27 -13.18 2.19
N ASN A 395 41.15 -12.45 2.11
CA ASN A 395 40.35 -12.10 3.28
C ASN A 395 38.99 -12.83 3.38
N ASN A 396 38.58 -13.61 2.37
CA ASN A 396 37.27 -14.27 2.28
C ASN A 396 36.88 -15.08 3.54
N LYS A 397 37.83 -15.81 4.14
CA LYS A 397 37.55 -16.64 5.33
C LYS A 397 37.17 -15.83 6.58
N ASN A 398 37.59 -14.56 6.66
CA ASN A 398 37.46 -13.72 7.84
C ASN A 398 36.29 -12.72 7.75
N VAL A 399 35.42 -12.85 6.74
CA VAL A 399 34.35 -11.89 6.46
C VAL A 399 33.02 -12.64 6.28
N PRO A 400 31.86 -12.08 6.69
CA PRO A 400 30.57 -12.73 6.52
C PRO A 400 30.27 -13.10 5.07
N LYS A 401 29.58 -14.23 4.86
CA LYS A 401 29.22 -14.72 3.52
C LYS A 401 28.50 -13.68 2.66
N SER A 402 27.64 -12.84 3.25
CA SER A 402 26.94 -11.76 2.52
C SER A 402 27.91 -10.73 1.92
N ASP A 403 28.95 -10.34 2.66
CA ASP A 403 29.95 -9.39 2.19
C ASP A 403 30.85 -9.99 1.10
N VAL A 404 31.16 -11.28 1.23
CA VAL A 404 31.86 -12.02 0.19
C VAL A 404 31.03 -12.02 -1.10
N THR A 405 29.72 -12.29 -1.02
CA THR A 405 28.85 -12.23 -2.19
C THR A 405 28.79 -10.84 -2.83
N TYR A 406 28.67 -9.77 -2.03
CA TYR A 406 28.63 -8.40 -2.56
C TYR A 406 29.92 -8.02 -3.27
N THR A 407 31.06 -8.47 -2.75
CA THR A 407 32.37 -8.13 -3.29
C THR A 407 32.71 -8.95 -4.53
N TYR A 408 32.20 -10.18 -4.66
CA TYR A 408 32.22 -10.91 -5.93
C TYR A 408 31.33 -10.27 -6.99
N ILE A 409 30.12 -9.80 -6.63
CA ILE A 409 29.29 -9.05 -7.58
C ILE A 409 30.00 -7.75 -8.00
N SER A 410 30.68 -7.08 -7.06
CA SER A 410 31.52 -5.92 -7.38
C SER A 410 32.65 -6.25 -8.33
N LEU A 411 33.29 -7.42 -8.18
CA LEU A 411 34.31 -7.90 -9.11
C LEU A 411 33.72 -8.15 -10.50
N THR A 412 32.50 -8.71 -10.59
CA THR A 412 31.83 -8.89 -11.89
C THR A 412 31.50 -7.56 -12.55
N VAL A 413 31.06 -6.55 -11.79
CA VAL A 413 30.81 -5.21 -12.33
C VAL A 413 32.12 -4.56 -12.80
N PHE A 414 33.22 -4.72 -12.05
CA PHE A 414 34.53 -4.24 -12.48
C PHE A 414 34.97 -4.88 -13.81
N LEU A 415 34.79 -6.19 -13.96
CA LEU A 415 35.10 -6.90 -15.20
C LEU A 415 34.22 -6.43 -16.37
N ILE A 416 32.91 -6.28 -16.17
CA ILE A 416 32.00 -5.77 -17.20
C ILE A 416 32.38 -4.35 -17.60
N SER A 417 32.67 -3.48 -16.61
CA SER A 417 33.09 -2.10 -16.85
C SER A 417 34.41 -2.05 -17.62
N PHE A 418 35.38 -2.89 -17.25
CA PHE A 418 36.64 -3.02 -17.98
C PHE A 418 36.41 -3.45 -19.44
N VAL A 419 35.56 -4.45 -19.69
CA VAL A 419 35.23 -4.89 -21.06
C VAL A 419 34.53 -3.78 -21.85
N CYS A 420 33.57 -3.07 -21.24
CA CYS A 420 32.91 -1.93 -21.87
C CYS A 420 33.92 -0.83 -22.25
N ALA A 421 34.82 -0.46 -21.33
CA ALA A 421 35.88 0.51 -21.59
C ALA A 421 36.83 0.03 -22.71
N TRP A 422 37.19 -1.25 -22.72
CA TRP A 422 38.03 -1.85 -23.75
C TRP A 422 37.40 -1.80 -25.14
N MET A 423 36.09 -2.01 -25.23
CA MET A 423 35.30 -1.94 -26.47
C MET A 423 35.03 -0.50 -26.96
N GLY A 424 35.50 0.52 -26.25
CA GLY A 424 35.29 1.94 -26.60
C GLY A 424 34.10 2.61 -25.90
N TYR A 425 33.34 1.89 -25.06
CA TYR A 425 32.22 2.43 -24.28
C TYR A 425 32.68 2.94 -22.90
N THR A 426 33.58 3.93 -22.88
CA THR A 426 34.19 4.43 -21.64
C THR A 426 33.21 5.16 -20.73
N LEU A 427 32.31 5.99 -21.28
CA LEU A 427 31.26 6.66 -20.50
C LEU A 427 30.29 5.66 -19.85
N LEU A 428 29.88 4.62 -20.61
CA LEU A 428 29.04 3.53 -20.08
C LEU A 428 29.76 2.78 -18.95
N SER A 429 31.06 2.50 -19.10
CA SER A 429 31.87 1.88 -18.05
C SER A 429 31.88 2.72 -16.77
N VAL A 430 32.11 4.03 -16.86
CA VAL A 430 32.08 4.93 -15.70
C VAL A 430 30.69 4.96 -15.04
N GLN A 431 29.63 4.99 -15.86
CA GLN A 431 28.24 4.97 -15.40
C GLN A 431 27.90 3.70 -14.61
N LEU A 432 28.32 2.53 -15.12
CA LEU A 432 28.12 1.24 -14.45
C LEU A 432 28.79 1.19 -13.07
N LEU A 433 29.97 1.79 -12.93
CA LEU A 433 30.68 1.84 -11.65
C LEU A 433 29.99 2.74 -10.64
N ILE A 434 29.58 3.94 -11.05
CA ILE A 434 28.86 4.86 -10.16
C ILE A 434 27.54 4.22 -9.73
N TRP A 435 26.80 3.62 -10.68
CA TRP A 435 25.59 2.87 -10.39
C TRP A 435 25.82 1.78 -9.36
N TRP A 436 26.86 0.97 -9.54
CA TRP A 436 27.15 -0.11 -8.61
C TRP A 436 27.59 0.40 -7.23
N ILE A 437 28.37 1.48 -7.14
CA ILE A 437 28.74 2.10 -5.86
C ILE A 437 27.48 2.57 -5.13
N MET A 438 26.56 3.24 -5.83
CA MET A 438 25.28 3.69 -5.27
C MET A 438 24.45 2.48 -4.80
N GLN A 439 24.27 1.46 -5.64
CA GLN A 439 23.50 0.27 -5.31
C GLN A 439 24.11 -0.48 -4.12
N LEU A 440 25.43 -0.63 -4.06
CA LEU A 440 26.12 -1.24 -2.94
C LEU A 440 25.89 -0.46 -1.65
N THR A 441 25.92 0.88 -1.68
CA THR A 441 25.66 1.68 -0.47
C THR A 441 24.23 1.47 0.05
N CYS A 442 23.24 1.36 -0.84
CA CYS A 442 21.87 1.01 -0.45
C CYS A 442 21.79 -0.41 0.13
N VAL A 443 22.38 -1.40 -0.53
CA VAL A 443 22.39 -2.81 -0.07
C VAL A 443 23.05 -2.94 1.30
N LEU A 444 24.18 -2.27 1.52
CA LEU A 444 24.87 -2.24 2.81
C LEU A 444 24.01 -1.59 3.90
N THR A 445 23.35 -0.47 3.59
CA THR A 445 22.42 0.20 4.51
C THR A 445 21.26 -0.71 4.91
N ILE A 446 20.61 -1.37 3.95
CA ILE A 446 19.51 -2.30 4.20
C ILE A 446 19.99 -3.51 5.01
N THR A 447 21.17 -4.03 4.71
CA THR A 447 21.77 -5.16 5.45
C THR A 447 22.11 -4.76 6.88
N CYS A 448 22.59 -3.54 7.09
CA CYS A 448 22.84 -2.98 8.42
C CYS A 448 21.54 -2.87 9.23
N LEU A 449 20.49 -2.29 8.64
CA LEU A 449 19.15 -2.22 9.26
C LEU A 449 18.60 -3.61 9.59
N ARG A 450 18.73 -4.57 8.65
CA ARG A 450 18.31 -5.96 8.86
C ARG A 450 19.06 -6.62 10.02
N GLY A 451 20.38 -6.41 10.10
CA GLY A 451 21.21 -6.93 11.19
C GLY A 451 20.86 -6.32 12.55
N TRP A 452 20.58 -5.01 12.59
CA TRP A 452 20.15 -4.33 13.81
C TRP A 452 18.76 -4.81 14.29
N LEU A 453 17.80 -4.92 13.37
CA LEU A 453 16.46 -5.45 13.68
C LEU A 453 16.52 -6.90 14.16
N LYS A 454 17.39 -7.74 13.57
CA LYS A 454 17.59 -9.13 14.03
C LYS A 454 18.08 -9.18 15.48
N LYS A 455 19.11 -8.39 15.84
CA LYS A 455 19.60 -8.31 17.22
C LYS A 455 18.52 -7.80 18.19
N LEU A 456 17.68 -6.87 17.75
CA LEU A 456 16.57 -6.37 18.56
C LEU A 456 15.52 -7.47 18.81
N ALA A 457 15.23 -8.30 17.82
CA ALA A 457 14.33 -9.45 17.96
C ALA A 457 14.87 -10.53 18.90
N GLU A 458 16.16 -10.85 18.77
CA GLU A 458 16.86 -11.78 19.68
C GLU A 458 16.81 -11.27 21.13
N LYS A 459 17.11 -9.98 21.36
CA LYS A 459 17.07 -9.37 22.70
C LYS A 459 15.67 -9.35 23.33
N ARG A 460 14.62 -9.21 22.52
CA ARG A 460 13.22 -9.17 23.00
C ARG A 460 12.52 -10.52 22.94
N GLU A 461 13.24 -11.58 22.57
CA GLU A 461 12.74 -12.95 22.39
C GLU A 461 11.47 -13.03 21.53
N TYR A 462 11.41 -12.27 20.44
CA TYR A 462 10.23 -12.21 19.57
C TYR A 462 9.86 -13.54 18.90
N GLU A 463 10.76 -14.54 18.89
CA GLU A 463 10.44 -15.89 18.41
C GLU A 463 9.47 -16.64 19.33
N LYS A 464 9.43 -16.32 20.63
CA LYS A 464 8.57 -17.00 21.61
C LYS A 464 7.25 -16.26 21.87
N LYS A 465 7.09 -15.04 21.35
CA LYS A 465 5.90 -14.20 21.59
C LYS A 465 4.87 -14.37 20.49
N ASP A 466 3.60 -14.27 20.87
CA ASP A 466 2.49 -14.36 19.94
C ASP A 466 2.51 -13.25 18.87
N ILE A 467 1.82 -13.53 17.75
CA ILE A 467 1.72 -12.63 16.61
C ILE A 467 1.11 -11.26 17.00
N THR A 468 0.26 -11.21 18.03
CA THR A 468 -0.42 -10.01 18.53
C THR A 468 0.54 -8.90 18.96
N GLN A 469 1.74 -9.25 19.44
CA GLN A 469 2.77 -8.29 19.85
C GLN A 469 3.88 -8.13 18.80
N THR A 470 4.06 -9.13 17.94
CA THR A 470 5.20 -9.20 17.00
C THR A 470 4.85 -8.79 15.58
N TRP A 471 3.56 -8.65 15.24
CA TRP A 471 3.10 -8.34 13.87
C TRP A 471 3.83 -7.13 13.29
N PHE A 472 3.90 -6.00 14.00
CA PHE A 472 4.51 -4.78 13.49
C PHE A 472 6.01 -4.94 13.20
N PHE A 473 6.72 -5.65 14.07
CA PHE A 473 8.14 -5.97 13.85
C PHE A 473 8.33 -6.82 12.59
N TYR A 474 7.53 -7.87 12.42
CA TYR A 474 7.60 -8.73 11.23
C TYR A 474 7.13 -8.01 9.96
N ALA A 475 6.23 -7.02 10.06
CA ALA A 475 5.87 -6.16 8.93
C ALA A 475 7.11 -5.38 8.45
N ILE A 476 7.84 -4.73 9.36
CA ILE A 476 9.08 -4.04 9.00
C ILE A 476 10.11 -5.02 8.42
N TYR A 477 10.31 -6.16 9.08
CA TYR A 477 11.35 -7.11 8.71
C TYR A 477 11.08 -7.87 7.39
N GLN A 478 9.83 -8.25 7.12
CA GLN A 478 9.44 -9.10 5.97
C GLN A 478 8.82 -8.33 4.82
N VAL A 479 8.33 -7.10 5.05
CA VAL A 479 7.70 -6.27 4.02
C VAL A 479 8.58 -5.07 3.69
N VAL A 480 8.87 -4.23 4.68
CA VAL A 480 9.59 -2.96 4.43
C VAL A 480 11.02 -3.22 3.92
N LEU A 481 11.79 -4.11 4.55
CA LEU A 481 13.17 -4.37 4.12
C LEU A 481 13.28 -4.94 2.69
N PRO A 482 12.50 -5.95 2.27
CA PRO A 482 12.53 -6.42 0.89
C PRO A 482 12.02 -5.39 -0.12
N ILE A 483 10.95 -4.64 0.20
CA ILE A 483 10.46 -3.56 -0.68
C ILE A 483 11.54 -2.49 -0.86
N LEU A 484 12.22 -2.08 0.22
CA LEU A 484 13.35 -1.18 0.13
C LEU A 484 14.47 -1.72 -0.75
N SER A 485 14.69 -3.04 -0.79
CA SER A 485 15.71 -3.63 -1.68
C SER A 485 15.32 -3.62 -3.16
N VAL A 486 14.03 -3.74 -3.46
CA VAL A 486 13.52 -3.58 -4.83
C VAL A 486 13.60 -2.10 -5.24
N ALA A 487 13.12 -1.22 -4.36
CA ALA A 487 13.17 0.22 -4.58
C ALA A 487 14.60 0.76 -4.69
N SER A 488 15.55 0.20 -3.93
CA SER A 488 16.94 0.66 -3.96
C SER A 488 17.58 0.45 -5.32
N PHE A 489 17.23 -0.62 -6.04
CA PHE A 489 17.75 -0.86 -7.38
C PHE A 489 17.37 0.27 -8.35
N LEU A 490 16.08 0.67 -8.33
CA LEU A 490 15.59 1.78 -9.14
C LEU A 490 16.16 3.13 -8.68
N LEU A 491 16.27 3.34 -7.37
CA LEU A 491 16.81 4.57 -6.81
C LEU A 491 18.31 4.72 -7.11
N ALA A 492 19.08 3.65 -7.03
CA ALA A 492 20.52 3.67 -7.32
C ALA A 492 20.81 4.00 -8.79
N LEU A 493 20.00 3.48 -9.71
CA LEU A 493 20.13 3.77 -11.15
C LEU A 493 19.68 5.20 -11.46
N TYR A 494 18.63 5.69 -10.80
CA TYR A 494 18.22 7.10 -10.86
C TYR A 494 19.32 8.04 -10.34
N TRP A 495 19.85 7.83 -9.13
CA TRP A 495 20.92 8.67 -8.57
C TRP A 495 22.21 8.61 -9.36
N ALA A 496 22.59 7.44 -9.87
CA ALA A 496 23.78 7.33 -10.71
C ALA A 496 23.62 8.09 -12.03
N ALA A 497 22.41 8.11 -12.61
CA ALA A 497 22.12 8.91 -13.79
C ALA A 497 22.08 10.40 -13.47
N ASP A 498 21.56 10.78 -12.30
CA ASP A 498 21.54 12.16 -11.80
C ASP A 498 22.96 12.76 -11.68
N VAL A 499 23.97 11.92 -11.36
CA VAL A 499 25.39 12.33 -11.41
C VAL A 499 25.80 12.86 -12.79
N PHE A 500 25.09 12.55 -13.87
CA PHE A 500 25.35 13.13 -15.20
C PHE A 500 24.13 13.92 -15.73
N ASN A 501 23.21 14.32 -14.85
CA ASN A 501 21.95 14.97 -15.20
C ASN A 501 21.11 14.16 -16.22
N LEU A 502 21.10 12.83 -16.04
CA LEU A 502 20.37 11.86 -16.88
C LEU A 502 19.14 11.29 -16.17
N SER A 503 18.77 11.84 -15.02
CA SER A 503 17.68 11.37 -14.16
C SER A 503 16.33 11.34 -14.88
N ASP A 504 16.03 12.34 -15.72
CA ASP A 504 14.78 12.39 -16.50
C ASP A 504 14.68 11.25 -17.51
N LYS A 505 15.78 10.91 -18.19
CA LYS A 505 15.80 9.78 -19.12
C LYS A 505 15.59 8.45 -18.41
N ILE A 506 16.08 8.31 -17.19
CA ILE A 506 15.82 7.11 -16.39
C ILE A 506 14.33 7.00 -16.03
N TRP A 507 13.66 8.12 -15.77
CA TRP A 507 12.21 8.12 -15.57
C TRP A 507 11.45 7.68 -16.82
N ASP A 508 11.88 8.14 -17.99
CA ASP A 508 11.31 7.69 -19.27
C ASP A 508 11.52 6.18 -19.44
N ILE A 509 12.75 5.68 -19.23
CA ILE A 509 13.11 4.25 -19.26
C ILE A 509 12.24 3.44 -18.29
N TYR A 510 11.99 3.92 -17.08
CA TYR A 510 11.16 3.21 -16.10
C TYR A 510 9.69 3.10 -16.49
N ARG A 511 9.17 4.11 -17.19
CA ARG A 511 7.76 4.20 -17.60
C ARG A 511 7.52 3.64 -19.00
N GLU A 512 8.58 3.52 -19.80
CA GLU A 512 8.54 2.99 -21.15
C GLU A 512 7.99 1.56 -21.15
N LYS A 513 6.99 1.33 -22.01
CA LYS A 513 6.35 0.03 -22.16
C LYS A 513 7.20 -0.84 -23.08
N TYR A 514 8.21 -1.50 -22.51
CA TYR A 514 9.08 -2.45 -23.24
C TYR A 514 8.29 -3.58 -23.89
N ILE A 515 7.22 -4.02 -23.24
CA ILE A 515 6.25 -4.93 -23.82
C ILE A 515 4.95 -4.15 -23.94
N ASN A 516 4.46 -3.96 -25.16
CA ASN A 516 3.20 -3.26 -25.43
C ASN A 516 2.39 -4.04 -26.46
N THR A 517 1.75 -5.11 -26.00
CA THR A 517 0.81 -5.89 -26.82
C THR A 517 -0.62 -5.46 -26.49
N LYS A 518 -1.58 -5.78 -27.36
CA LYS A 518 -3.01 -5.49 -27.14
C LYS A 518 -3.54 -6.05 -25.80
N TRP A 519 -2.97 -7.14 -25.32
CA TRP A 519 -3.46 -7.88 -24.14
C TRP A 519 -2.57 -7.76 -22.90
N PHE A 520 -1.35 -7.26 -23.05
CA PHE A 520 -0.36 -7.21 -21.97
C PHE A 520 0.62 -6.06 -22.21
N ALA A 521 0.78 -5.20 -21.21
CA ALA A 521 1.79 -4.16 -21.23
C ALA A 521 2.62 -4.17 -19.94
N ALA A 522 3.95 -4.22 -20.08
CA ALA A 522 4.87 -4.19 -18.95
C ALA A 522 5.93 -3.12 -19.14
N ASN A 523 6.12 -2.36 -18.07
CA ASN A 523 7.25 -1.45 -17.88
C ASN A 523 8.05 -1.87 -16.64
N ILE A 524 9.28 -1.37 -16.47
CA ILE A 524 10.15 -1.74 -15.35
C ILE A 524 9.49 -1.41 -14.00
N LEU A 525 8.77 -0.29 -13.93
CA LEU A 525 8.07 0.14 -12.71
C LEU A 525 6.97 -0.85 -12.29
N SER A 526 6.12 -1.30 -13.22
CA SER A 526 5.05 -2.27 -12.96
C SER A 526 5.60 -3.61 -12.45
N ILE A 527 6.74 -4.06 -12.98
CA ILE A 527 7.41 -5.28 -12.51
C ILE A 527 7.88 -5.09 -11.06
N ALA A 528 8.52 -3.96 -10.76
CA ALA A 528 8.99 -3.64 -9.41
C ALA A 528 7.82 -3.53 -8.41
N GLU A 529 6.70 -2.92 -8.81
CA GLU A 529 5.48 -2.82 -8.01
C GLU A 529 4.87 -4.19 -7.71
N VAL A 530 4.78 -5.07 -8.71
CA VAL A 530 4.26 -6.46 -8.54
C VAL A 530 5.14 -7.26 -7.59
N VAL A 531 6.46 -7.15 -7.70
CA VAL A 531 7.42 -7.78 -6.78
C VAL A 531 7.31 -7.19 -5.37
N ALA A 532 7.12 -5.88 -5.24
CA ALA A 532 6.89 -5.24 -3.94
C ALA A 532 5.57 -5.72 -3.29
N LEU A 533 4.49 -5.81 -4.08
CA LEU A 533 3.20 -6.33 -3.65
C LEU A 533 3.29 -7.79 -3.19
N TYR A 534 4.11 -8.62 -3.85
CA TYR A 534 4.32 -10.00 -3.42
C TYR A 534 4.75 -10.10 -1.94
N PHE A 535 5.66 -9.24 -1.48
CA PHE A 535 6.09 -9.23 -0.07
C PHE A 535 4.97 -8.80 0.88
N ILE A 536 4.14 -7.84 0.48
CA ILE A 536 2.96 -7.39 1.24
C ILE A 536 1.97 -8.55 1.39
N PHE A 537 1.60 -9.19 0.28
CA PHE A 537 0.62 -10.27 0.27
C PHE A 537 1.13 -11.55 0.95
N ALA A 538 2.43 -11.87 0.81
CA ALA A 538 3.06 -12.96 1.55
C ALA A 538 2.97 -12.75 3.08
N TYR A 539 3.20 -11.51 3.54
CA TYR A 539 3.06 -11.15 4.94
C TYR A 539 1.59 -11.15 5.40
N LEU A 540 0.67 -10.58 4.63
CA LEU A 540 -0.77 -10.62 4.93
C LEU A 540 -1.25 -12.06 5.08
N ASN A 541 -0.88 -12.94 4.15
CA ASN A 541 -1.21 -14.36 4.20
C ASN A 541 -0.73 -14.99 5.51
N ARG A 542 0.54 -14.78 5.88
CA ARG A 542 1.12 -15.30 7.13
C ARG A 542 0.38 -14.77 8.36
N THR A 543 0.13 -13.47 8.41
CA THR A 543 -0.45 -12.78 9.57
C THR A 543 -1.91 -13.16 9.77
N ILE A 544 -2.73 -13.15 8.71
CA ILE A 544 -4.15 -13.57 8.79
C ILE A 544 -4.24 -15.02 9.27
N LYS A 545 -3.42 -15.93 8.73
CA LYS A 545 -3.38 -17.33 9.19
C LYS A 545 -3.00 -17.47 10.66
N ALA A 546 -2.05 -16.68 11.14
CA ALA A 546 -1.64 -16.70 12.54
C ALA A 546 -2.75 -16.18 13.48
N PHE A 547 -3.44 -15.10 13.10
CA PHE A 547 -4.58 -14.59 13.88
C PHE A 547 -5.76 -15.55 13.90
N LEU A 548 -6.09 -16.18 12.77
CA LEU A 548 -7.15 -17.18 12.71
C LEU A 548 -6.82 -18.40 13.57
N LYS A 549 -5.56 -18.85 13.58
CA LYS A 549 -5.11 -19.94 14.44
C LYS A 549 -5.42 -19.66 15.91
N ILE A 550 -5.04 -18.48 16.39
CA ILE A 550 -5.28 -18.04 17.78
C ILE A 550 -6.79 -17.96 18.06
N HIS A 551 -7.56 -17.40 17.13
CA HIS A 551 -9.02 -17.29 17.29
C HIS A 551 -9.69 -18.65 17.43
N PHE A 552 -9.34 -19.62 16.59
CA PHE A 552 -9.94 -20.95 16.63
C PHE A 552 -9.50 -21.75 17.86
N GLU A 553 -8.23 -21.66 18.26
CA GLU A 553 -7.71 -22.29 19.48
C GLU A 553 -8.40 -21.77 20.76
N ASN A 554 -8.76 -20.48 20.79
CA ASN A 554 -9.50 -19.89 21.91
C ASN A 554 -10.99 -20.23 21.94
N SER A 555 -11.57 -20.66 20.82
CA SER A 555 -13.02 -20.92 20.71
C SER A 555 -13.41 -22.34 21.10
N ASP A 556 -12.73 -23.37 20.56
CA ASP A 556 -13.07 -24.78 20.77
C ASP A 556 -11.91 -25.69 20.38
N LEU A 557 -11.23 -26.32 21.36
CA LEU A 557 -10.06 -27.18 21.09
C LEU A 557 -10.40 -28.42 20.24
N SER A 558 -11.59 -29.00 20.43
CA SER A 558 -12.02 -30.23 19.74
C SER A 558 -12.19 -30.04 18.23
N THR A 559 -12.54 -28.81 17.79
CA THR A 559 -12.82 -28.48 16.39
C THR A 559 -11.77 -27.55 15.78
N ALA A 560 -10.84 -27.04 16.59
CA ALA A 560 -9.84 -26.07 16.16
C ALA A 560 -8.97 -26.58 15.01
N ALA A 561 -8.54 -27.86 15.04
CA ALA A 561 -7.64 -28.42 14.03
C ALA A 561 -8.26 -28.43 12.62
N SER A 562 -9.51 -28.90 12.49
CA SER A 562 -10.21 -28.95 11.20
C SER A 562 -10.55 -27.55 10.68
N ARG A 563 -11.04 -26.66 11.54
CA ARG A 563 -11.34 -25.25 11.20
C ARG A 563 -10.09 -24.50 10.76
N ASN A 564 -8.95 -24.72 11.44
CA ASN A 564 -7.66 -24.12 11.09
C ASN A 564 -7.17 -24.52 9.70
N ILE A 565 -7.28 -25.81 9.35
CA ILE A 565 -6.85 -26.32 8.04
C ILE A 565 -7.71 -25.71 6.93
N MET A 566 -9.04 -25.70 7.10
CA MET A 566 -9.96 -25.09 6.13
C MET A 566 -9.68 -23.59 5.96
N ALA A 567 -9.59 -22.85 7.06
CA ALA A 567 -9.34 -21.41 7.04
C ALA A 567 -8.00 -21.06 6.38
N LYS A 568 -6.95 -21.86 6.63
CA LYS A 568 -5.64 -21.70 5.99
C LYS A 568 -5.74 -21.77 4.46
N ASN A 569 -6.48 -22.75 3.93
CA ASN A 569 -6.64 -22.91 2.49
C ASN A 569 -7.46 -21.78 1.88
N VAL A 570 -8.58 -21.41 2.50
CA VAL A 570 -9.44 -20.31 2.04
C VAL A 570 -8.68 -18.99 2.01
N VAL A 571 -7.97 -18.65 3.10
CA VAL A 571 -7.15 -17.42 3.16
C VAL A 571 -6.04 -17.45 2.13
N GLN A 572 -5.38 -18.61 1.93
CA GLN A 572 -4.32 -18.71 0.94
C GLN A 572 -4.83 -18.45 -0.48
N VAL A 573 -6.00 -19.01 -0.85
CA VAL A 573 -6.64 -18.76 -2.15
C VAL A 573 -7.08 -17.29 -2.27
N ALA A 574 -7.72 -16.74 -1.24
CA ALA A 574 -8.22 -15.36 -1.28
C ALA A 574 -7.08 -14.33 -1.38
N VAL A 575 -6.02 -14.48 -0.58
CA VAL A 575 -4.89 -13.54 -0.54
C VAL A 575 -4.08 -13.63 -1.84
N TRP A 576 -3.72 -14.82 -2.30
CA TRP A 576 -2.95 -14.96 -3.56
C TRP A 576 -3.80 -14.68 -4.79
N GLY A 577 -5.10 -14.98 -4.78
CA GLY A 577 -6.04 -14.60 -5.84
C GLY A 577 -6.15 -13.08 -5.97
N THR A 578 -6.24 -12.36 -4.84
CA THR A 578 -6.25 -10.89 -4.82
C THR A 578 -4.93 -10.31 -5.34
N TRP A 579 -3.79 -10.85 -4.89
CA TRP A 579 -2.47 -10.45 -5.41
C TRP A 579 -2.38 -10.65 -6.92
N LEU A 580 -2.86 -11.79 -7.44
CA LEU A 580 -2.87 -12.09 -8.87
C LEU A 580 -3.73 -11.08 -9.64
N ILE A 581 -4.96 -10.80 -9.19
CA ILE A 581 -5.84 -9.83 -9.85
C ILE A 581 -5.21 -8.43 -9.89
N ILE A 582 -4.63 -7.97 -8.78
CA ILE A 582 -3.95 -6.67 -8.73
C ILE A 582 -2.72 -6.67 -9.66
N SER A 583 -1.96 -7.76 -9.69
CA SER A 583 -0.79 -7.88 -10.56
C SER A 583 -1.16 -7.83 -12.05
N LEU A 584 -2.26 -8.49 -12.44
CA LEU A 584 -2.78 -8.42 -13.81
C LEU A 584 -3.22 -6.99 -14.18
N ALA A 585 -3.85 -6.28 -13.24
CA ALA A 585 -4.23 -4.88 -13.42
C ALA A 585 -3.01 -3.95 -13.61
N MET A 586 -1.92 -4.16 -12.84
CA MET A 586 -0.68 -3.39 -12.99
C MET A 586 -0.01 -3.62 -14.35
N PHE A 587 -0.11 -4.83 -14.90
CA PHE A 587 0.35 -5.15 -16.26
C PHE A 587 -0.63 -4.72 -17.36
N HIS A 588 -1.65 -3.91 -17.03
CA HIS A 588 -2.63 -3.37 -17.98
C HIS A 588 -3.23 -4.45 -18.89
N ILE A 589 -3.43 -5.65 -18.34
CA ILE A 589 -4.06 -6.73 -19.07
C ILE A 589 -5.52 -6.35 -19.30
N ASP A 590 -6.04 -6.63 -20.49
CA ASP A 590 -7.43 -6.32 -20.84
C ASP A 590 -8.38 -6.99 -19.84
N ASN A 591 -9.05 -6.20 -19.01
CA ASN A 591 -9.89 -6.71 -17.94
C ASN A 591 -11.18 -7.37 -18.46
N THR A 592 -11.47 -7.29 -19.76
CA THR A 592 -12.68 -7.88 -20.36
C THR A 592 -12.74 -9.39 -20.13
N TRP A 593 -11.64 -10.12 -20.36
CA TRP A 593 -11.62 -11.57 -20.14
C TRP A 593 -11.68 -11.92 -18.64
N LEU A 594 -11.10 -11.09 -17.77
CA LEU A 594 -11.20 -11.26 -16.32
C LEU A 594 -12.64 -11.12 -15.85
N VAL A 595 -13.38 -10.13 -16.35
CA VAL A 595 -14.81 -9.97 -16.05
C VAL A 595 -15.61 -11.19 -16.51
N VAL A 596 -15.33 -11.73 -17.70
CA VAL A 596 -15.98 -12.95 -18.21
C VAL A 596 -15.68 -14.16 -17.33
N VAL A 597 -14.41 -14.40 -17.01
CA VAL A 597 -13.98 -15.53 -16.15
C VAL A 597 -14.52 -15.37 -14.73
N SER A 598 -14.47 -14.18 -14.15
CA SER A 598 -15.04 -13.89 -12.84
C SER A 598 -16.56 -14.05 -12.84
N GLY A 599 -17.26 -13.66 -13.90
CA GLY A 599 -18.70 -13.88 -14.05
C GLY A 599 -19.06 -15.36 -14.12
N GLY A 600 -18.33 -16.14 -14.92
CA GLY A 600 -18.48 -17.60 -14.99
C GLY A 600 -18.15 -18.29 -13.66
N PHE A 601 -17.06 -17.90 -13.02
CA PHE A 601 -16.65 -18.43 -11.71
C PHE A 601 -17.66 -18.09 -10.62
N SER A 602 -18.15 -16.84 -10.56
CA SER A 602 -19.17 -16.41 -9.61
C SER A 602 -20.48 -17.18 -9.80
N THR A 603 -20.87 -17.43 -11.06
CA THR A 603 -22.04 -18.24 -11.38
C THR A 603 -21.86 -19.68 -10.93
N GLY A 604 -20.69 -20.29 -11.22
CA GLY A 604 -20.36 -21.66 -10.80
C GLY A 604 -20.32 -21.83 -9.27
N VAL A 605 -19.70 -20.88 -8.56
CA VAL A 605 -19.71 -20.86 -7.08
C VAL A 605 -21.12 -20.67 -6.54
N GLY A 606 -21.93 -19.79 -7.15
CA GLY A 606 -23.33 -19.59 -6.77
C GLY A 606 -24.17 -20.87 -6.92
N PHE A 607 -24.00 -21.60 -8.02
CA PHE A 607 -24.66 -22.89 -8.20
C PHE A 607 -24.17 -23.94 -7.19
N ALA A 608 -22.87 -24.01 -6.92
CA ALA A 608 -22.31 -24.96 -5.94
C ALA A 608 -22.76 -24.65 -4.49
N MET A 609 -23.00 -23.37 -4.17
CA MET A 609 -23.47 -22.94 -2.86
C MET A 609 -24.99 -22.94 -2.70
N LYS A 610 -25.75 -23.22 -3.78
CA LYS A 610 -27.22 -23.14 -3.80
C LYS A 610 -27.86 -23.89 -2.62
N ASP A 611 -27.54 -25.17 -2.46
CA ASP A 611 -28.15 -26.03 -1.45
C ASP A 611 -27.77 -25.61 -0.02
N ILE A 612 -26.56 -25.06 0.17
CA ILE A 612 -26.10 -24.56 1.47
C ILE A 612 -26.90 -23.31 1.86
N LEU A 613 -27.04 -22.35 0.93
CA LEU A 613 -27.81 -21.13 1.16
C LEU A 613 -29.29 -21.42 1.42
N GLU A 614 -29.85 -22.39 0.69
CA GLU A 614 -31.21 -22.88 0.89
C GLU A 614 -31.41 -23.42 2.31
N ASN A 615 -30.50 -24.28 2.78
CA ASN A 615 -30.53 -24.80 4.16
C ASN A 615 -30.40 -23.69 5.22
N ILE A 616 -29.56 -22.68 5.00
CA ILE A 616 -29.40 -21.52 5.91
C ILE A 616 -30.71 -20.72 5.99
N TYR A 617 -31.31 -20.40 4.84
CA TYR A 617 -32.56 -19.66 4.79
C TYR A 617 -33.68 -20.39 5.55
N TYR A 618 -33.81 -21.70 5.33
CA TYR A 618 -34.79 -22.50 6.06
C TYR A 618 -34.46 -22.66 7.53
N GLY A 619 -33.18 -22.73 7.92
CA GLY A 619 -32.77 -22.70 9.31
C GLY A 619 -33.23 -21.45 10.04
N ILE A 620 -33.00 -20.28 9.45
CA ILE A 620 -33.47 -18.99 9.98
C ILE A 620 -35.00 -18.98 10.08
N SER A 621 -35.70 -19.49 9.07
CA SER A 621 -37.17 -19.57 9.06
C SER A 621 -37.72 -20.50 10.16
N LEU A 622 -37.05 -21.63 10.42
CA LEU A 622 -37.41 -22.56 11.49
C LEU A 622 -37.20 -21.91 12.86
N MET A 623 -36.04 -21.27 13.07
CA MET A 623 -35.71 -20.52 14.29
C MET A 623 -36.69 -19.36 14.55
N ALA A 624 -37.24 -18.75 13.50
CA ALA A 624 -38.22 -17.67 13.60
C ALA A 624 -39.59 -18.08 14.21
N GLY A 625 -39.78 -19.37 14.54
CA GLY A 625 -40.91 -19.82 15.37
C GLY A 625 -41.82 -20.88 14.74
N ARG A 626 -41.43 -21.48 13.61
CA ARG A 626 -42.19 -22.63 13.05
C ARG A 626 -42.07 -23.88 13.91
N VAL A 627 -40.90 -24.10 14.50
CA VAL A 627 -40.57 -25.20 15.42
C VAL A 627 -39.78 -24.62 16.58
N LYS A 628 -40.04 -25.07 17.80
CA LYS A 628 -39.30 -24.67 19.00
C LYS A 628 -38.42 -25.80 19.51
N ILE A 629 -37.30 -25.45 20.15
CA ILE A 629 -36.50 -26.41 20.91
C ILE A 629 -37.39 -27.01 21.99
N GLY A 630 -37.42 -28.34 22.04
CA GLY A 630 -38.28 -29.12 22.92
C GLY A 630 -39.60 -29.58 22.31
N ASP A 631 -39.97 -29.12 21.11
CA ASP A 631 -41.15 -29.63 20.40
C ASP A 631 -40.99 -31.11 20.04
N TYR A 632 -42.10 -31.85 20.04
CA TYR A 632 -42.15 -33.23 19.57
C TYR A 632 -42.68 -33.26 18.15
N ILE A 633 -41.87 -33.76 17.22
CA ILE A 633 -42.17 -33.75 15.80
C ILE A 633 -42.10 -35.15 15.20
N VAL A 634 -42.88 -35.36 14.14
CA VAL A 634 -42.82 -36.56 13.30
C VAL A 634 -42.43 -36.14 11.89
N CYS A 635 -41.29 -36.63 11.44
CA CYS A 635 -40.76 -36.38 10.11
C CYS A 635 -40.29 -37.70 9.51
N GLU A 636 -40.73 -38.02 8.29
CA GLU A 636 -40.35 -39.26 7.56
C GLU A 636 -40.58 -40.57 8.36
N GLY A 637 -41.61 -40.61 9.20
CA GLY A 637 -41.93 -41.78 10.02
C GLY A 637 -41.14 -41.87 11.33
N THR A 638 -40.12 -41.03 11.53
CA THR A 638 -39.38 -40.93 12.79
C THR A 638 -40.07 -39.94 13.72
N ARG A 639 -40.38 -40.39 14.95
CA ARG A 639 -40.88 -39.54 16.05
C ARG A 639 -39.71 -39.15 16.96
N GLY A 640 -39.64 -37.88 17.35
CA GLY A 640 -38.60 -37.43 18.28
C GLY A 640 -38.76 -36.00 18.75
N ARG A 641 -37.94 -35.65 19.75
CA ARG A 641 -37.90 -34.32 20.36
C ARG A 641 -36.81 -33.46 19.75
N VAL A 642 -37.14 -32.22 19.40
CA VAL A 642 -36.17 -31.26 18.85
C VAL A 642 -35.20 -30.83 19.96
N SER A 643 -33.92 -31.20 19.81
CA SER A 643 -32.85 -30.90 20.78
C SER A 643 -32.20 -29.55 20.49
N SER A 644 -31.86 -29.27 19.23
CA SER A 644 -31.32 -27.97 18.80
C SER A 644 -31.62 -27.68 17.33
N ILE A 645 -31.63 -26.40 16.98
CA ILE A 645 -31.79 -25.93 15.60
C ILE A 645 -30.50 -25.18 15.25
N ASN A 646 -29.73 -25.67 14.29
CA ASN A 646 -28.54 -25.02 13.75
C ASN A 646 -28.87 -24.31 12.42
N TYR A 647 -27.92 -23.53 11.90
CA TYR A 647 -28.13 -22.83 10.62
C TYR A 647 -28.41 -23.78 9.45
N THR A 648 -27.79 -24.94 9.39
CA THR A 648 -27.94 -25.88 8.26
C THR A 648 -28.75 -27.14 8.57
N SER A 649 -28.88 -27.50 9.85
CA SER A 649 -29.56 -28.72 10.28
C SER A 649 -30.35 -28.53 11.57
N THR A 650 -31.37 -29.35 11.76
CA THR A 650 -32.13 -29.47 13.01
C THR A 650 -31.86 -30.84 13.61
N ILE A 651 -31.51 -30.86 14.89
CA ILE A 651 -31.15 -32.06 15.64
C ILE A 651 -32.37 -32.54 16.41
N VAL A 652 -32.78 -33.78 16.15
CA VAL A 652 -33.93 -34.45 16.77
C VAL A 652 -33.43 -35.68 17.51
N GLU A 653 -33.80 -35.80 18.78
CA GLU A 653 -33.58 -36.98 19.60
C GLU A 653 -34.78 -37.92 19.43
N ALA A 654 -34.55 -39.08 18.81
CA ALA A 654 -35.59 -40.07 18.57
C ALA A 654 -35.93 -40.86 19.85
N THR A 655 -37.07 -41.55 19.83
CA THR A 655 -37.56 -42.36 20.96
C THR A 655 -36.61 -43.49 21.37
N ASP A 656 -35.73 -43.93 20.47
CA ASP A 656 -34.71 -44.96 20.71
C ASP A 656 -33.40 -44.41 21.31
N GLY A 657 -33.33 -43.09 21.56
CA GLY A 657 -32.15 -42.40 22.08
C GLY A 657 -31.13 -42.01 21.01
N SER A 658 -31.40 -42.27 19.72
CA SER A 658 -30.53 -41.84 18.63
C SER A 658 -30.69 -40.33 18.34
N ILE A 659 -29.59 -39.69 17.94
CA ILE A 659 -29.58 -38.29 17.53
C ILE A 659 -29.59 -38.22 15.99
N ILE A 660 -30.66 -37.68 15.43
CA ILE A 660 -30.86 -37.57 13.99
C ILE A 660 -30.73 -36.10 13.59
N ALA A 661 -29.82 -35.83 12.66
CA ALA A 661 -29.62 -34.49 12.10
C ALA A 661 -30.34 -34.39 10.75
N PHE A 662 -31.47 -33.70 10.73
CA PHE A 662 -32.19 -33.39 9.50
C PHE A 662 -31.64 -32.12 8.87
N GLN A 663 -31.43 -32.10 7.55
CA GLN A 663 -31.16 -30.85 6.85
C GLN A 663 -32.38 -29.93 6.92
N ASN A 664 -32.17 -28.64 7.14
CA ASN A 664 -33.29 -27.69 7.33
C ASN A 664 -34.20 -27.62 6.09
N SER A 665 -33.64 -27.76 4.89
CA SER A 665 -34.40 -27.87 3.63
C SER A 665 -35.30 -29.10 3.59
N GLN A 666 -34.84 -30.25 4.09
CA GLN A 666 -35.66 -31.47 4.14
C GLN A 666 -36.85 -31.30 5.08
N LEU A 667 -36.64 -30.72 6.26
CA LEU A 667 -37.71 -30.41 7.23
C LEU A 667 -38.70 -29.36 6.72
N PHE A 668 -38.25 -28.41 5.90
CA PHE A 668 -39.11 -27.36 5.38
C PHE A 668 -39.90 -27.81 4.14
N THR A 669 -39.25 -28.55 3.24
CA THR A 669 -39.84 -29.00 1.97
C THR A 669 -40.76 -30.19 2.17
N LYS A 670 -40.43 -31.11 3.09
CA LYS A 670 -41.29 -32.24 3.44
C LYS A 670 -42.26 -31.83 4.54
N SER A 671 -43.49 -32.34 4.49
CA SER A 671 -44.46 -32.10 5.55
C SER A 671 -44.03 -32.81 6.84
N TYR A 672 -43.89 -32.07 7.93
CA TYR A 672 -43.70 -32.62 9.27
C TYR A 672 -44.94 -32.37 10.13
N LYS A 673 -45.20 -33.27 11.08
CA LYS A 673 -46.27 -33.10 12.07
C LYS A 673 -45.65 -32.57 13.36
N ASN A 674 -46.07 -31.40 13.82
CA ASN A 674 -45.73 -30.91 15.16
C ASN A 674 -46.82 -31.32 16.14
N MET A 675 -46.48 -32.21 17.06
CA MET A 675 -47.44 -32.85 17.97
C MET A 675 -47.65 -32.04 19.25
N THR A 676 -46.70 -31.18 19.62
CA THR A 676 -46.76 -30.35 20.83
C THR A 676 -47.39 -28.98 20.62
N LYS A 677 -47.40 -28.46 19.39
CA LYS A 677 -47.86 -27.09 19.08
C LYS A 677 -49.36 -26.84 19.33
N ASN A 678 -50.19 -27.88 19.31
CA ASN A 678 -51.61 -27.75 19.58
C ASN A 678 -51.88 -27.79 21.10
N HIS A 679 -52.21 -28.96 21.64
CA HIS A 679 -52.50 -29.15 23.07
C HIS A 679 -51.61 -30.23 23.72
N GLY A 680 -50.65 -30.82 23.01
CA GLY A 680 -49.73 -31.84 23.54
C GLY A 680 -50.35 -33.21 23.80
N TYR A 681 -51.56 -33.46 23.28
CA TYR A 681 -52.21 -34.78 23.32
C TYR A 681 -52.42 -35.29 21.90
N GLU A 682 -52.30 -36.60 21.69
CA GLU A 682 -52.67 -37.26 20.44
C GLU A 682 -53.84 -38.22 20.68
N LEU A 683 -54.63 -38.46 19.61
CA LEU A 683 -55.68 -39.46 19.65
C LEU A 683 -55.03 -40.80 19.37
N ASP A 684 -54.97 -41.64 20.39
CA ASP A 684 -54.55 -43.01 20.27
C ASP A 684 -55.76 -43.94 20.08
N ILE A 685 -55.53 -45.03 19.35
CA ILE A 685 -56.57 -45.98 18.94
C ILE A 685 -56.11 -47.39 19.32
N LEU A 686 -56.69 -47.92 20.39
CA LEU A 686 -56.44 -49.27 20.86
C LEU A 686 -57.61 -50.18 20.46
N GLU A 687 -57.32 -51.46 20.20
CA GLU A 687 -58.33 -52.44 19.80
C GLU A 687 -58.37 -53.59 20.80
N VAL A 688 -59.58 -53.99 21.19
CA VAL A 688 -59.81 -55.14 22.08
C VAL A 688 -60.94 -56.01 21.52
N GLY A 689 -60.74 -57.33 21.52
CA GLY A 689 -61.76 -58.29 21.09
C GLY A 689 -62.49 -58.89 22.29
N VAL A 690 -63.82 -59.01 22.19
CA VAL A 690 -64.67 -59.71 23.18
C VAL A 690 -65.47 -60.82 22.51
N ALA A 691 -65.82 -61.87 23.26
CA ALA A 691 -66.48 -63.06 22.71
C ALA A 691 -67.87 -62.73 22.14
N TYR A 692 -68.26 -63.45 21.09
CA TYR A 692 -69.61 -63.39 20.53
C TYR A 692 -70.64 -63.80 21.60
N GLY A 693 -71.71 -63.02 21.74
CA GLY A 693 -72.73 -63.20 22.79
C GLY A 693 -72.55 -62.30 24.02
N SER A 694 -71.44 -61.57 24.14
CA SER A 694 -71.24 -60.57 25.20
C SER A 694 -72.19 -59.37 25.05
N ASP A 695 -72.70 -58.81 26.16
CA ASP A 695 -73.49 -57.58 26.12
C ASP A 695 -72.58 -56.37 25.84
N ILE A 696 -72.51 -55.98 24.57
CA ILE A 696 -71.67 -54.88 24.09
C ILE A 696 -72.01 -53.54 24.76
N LYS A 697 -73.27 -53.30 25.16
CA LYS A 697 -73.61 -52.05 25.86
C LYS A 697 -72.99 -52.03 27.25
N GLN A 698 -73.06 -53.15 27.96
CA GLN A 698 -72.44 -53.33 29.27
C GLN A 698 -70.91 -53.23 29.18
N VAL A 699 -70.28 -53.93 28.23
CA VAL A 699 -68.82 -53.90 28.02
C VAL A 699 -68.33 -52.48 27.75
N LYS A 700 -69.01 -51.72 26.87
CA LYS A 700 -68.64 -50.33 26.57
C LYS A 700 -68.68 -49.44 27.81
N GLN A 701 -69.71 -49.59 28.66
CA GLN A 701 -69.85 -48.80 29.87
C GLN A 701 -68.74 -49.12 30.89
N LEU A 702 -68.49 -50.41 31.13
CA LEU A 702 -67.44 -50.88 32.05
C LEU A 702 -66.05 -50.38 31.65
N LEU A 703 -65.71 -50.51 30.36
CA LEU A 703 -64.43 -50.05 29.85
C LEU A 703 -64.32 -48.51 29.88
N TYR A 704 -65.41 -47.80 29.61
CA TYR A 704 -65.44 -46.34 29.72
C TYR A 704 -65.17 -45.88 31.15
N ASP A 705 -65.84 -46.48 32.13
CA ASP A 705 -65.69 -46.13 33.54
C ASP A 705 -64.28 -46.46 34.05
N ALA A 706 -63.75 -47.63 33.69
CA ALA A 706 -62.40 -48.06 34.08
C ALA A 706 -61.29 -47.18 33.49
N ILE A 707 -61.34 -46.88 32.20
CA ILE A 707 -60.32 -46.04 31.54
C ILE A 707 -60.40 -44.59 32.02
N THR A 708 -61.62 -44.08 32.27
CA THR A 708 -61.81 -42.72 32.81
C THR A 708 -61.23 -42.59 34.22
N ALA A 709 -61.26 -43.66 35.03
CA ALA A 709 -60.69 -43.68 36.38
C ALA A 709 -59.15 -43.54 36.40
N LEU A 710 -58.45 -43.90 35.32
CA LEU A 710 -56.99 -43.82 35.24
C LEU A 710 -56.44 -42.38 35.22
N LYS A 711 -57.26 -41.36 34.94
CA LYS A 711 -56.88 -39.93 34.89
C LYS A 711 -55.70 -39.58 33.95
N ILE A 712 -55.36 -40.47 33.01
CA ILE A 712 -54.30 -40.28 32.01
C ILE A 712 -54.77 -39.53 30.76
N THR A 713 -56.08 -39.29 30.64
CA THR A 713 -56.71 -38.66 29.48
C THR A 713 -56.78 -37.14 29.61
N ALA A 714 -56.83 -36.44 28.48
CA ALA A 714 -56.98 -34.99 28.47
C ALA A 714 -58.31 -34.56 29.12
N LYS A 715 -58.26 -33.70 30.16
CA LYS A 715 -59.42 -33.26 30.98
C LYS A 715 -60.66 -32.76 30.22
N LYS A 716 -60.52 -32.35 28.96
CA LYS A 716 -61.60 -31.80 28.11
C LYS A 716 -62.04 -32.74 26.99
N ARG A 717 -61.52 -33.97 26.91
CA ARG A 717 -61.83 -34.92 25.85
C ARG A 717 -62.23 -36.27 26.42
N GLU A 718 -63.44 -36.69 26.08
CA GLU A 718 -64.01 -37.95 26.55
C GLU A 718 -63.37 -39.15 25.86
N VAL A 719 -63.26 -40.25 26.60
CA VAL A 719 -62.93 -41.58 26.06
C VAL A 719 -64.13 -42.06 25.26
N LYS A 720 -63.90 -42.57 24.04
CA LYS A 720 -64.97 -43.13 23.21
C LYS A 720 -64.69 -44.58 22.91
N ILE A 721 -65.67 -45.45 23.16
CA ILE A 721 -65.57 -46.87 22.85
C ILE A 721 -66.61 -47.20 21.80
N VAL A 722 -66.14 -47.55 20.61
CA VAL A 722 -66.98 -47.81 19.44
C VAL A 722 -66.82 -49.26 19.00
N LEU A 723 -67.88 -49.85 18.47
CA LEU A 723 -67.77 -51.17 17.84
C LEU A 723 -67.13 -50.96 16.47
N LYS A 724 -66.01 -51.65 16.21
CA LYS A 724 -65.25 -51.54 14.97
C LYS A 724 -65.79 -52.49 13.91
N GLU A 725 -65.78 -53.78 14.23
CA GLU A 725 -66.11 -54.86 13.30
C GLU A 725 -66.54 -56.12 14.05
N PHE A 726 -67.27 -56.98 13.34
CA PHE A 726 -67.52 -58.37 13.73
C PHE A 726 -66.42 -59.22 13.06
N GLY A 727 -65.38 -59.60 13.82
CA GLY A 727 -64.23 -60.34 13.29
C GLY A 727 -64.42 -61.86 13.39
N ASP A 728 -63.51 -62.64 12.81
CA ASP A 728 -63.69 -64.10 12.68
C ASP A 728 -63.91 -64.84 14.01
N ASN A 729 -63.32 -64.34 15.11
CA ASN A 729 -63.33 -64.99 16.42
C ASN A 729 -63.84 -64.10 17.56
N ALA A 730 -64.04 -62.80 17.31
CA ALA A 730 -64.37 -61.81 18.34
C ALA A 730 -65.15 -60.63 17.77
N ILE A 731 -65.91 -59.94 18.62
CA ILE A 731 -66.43 -58.61 18.35
C ILE A 731 -65.34 -57.60 18.74
N THR A 732 -64.79 -56.87 17.77
CA THR A 732 -63.70 -55.92 18.01
C THR A 732 -64.24 -54.55 18.40
N LEU A 733 -63.80 -54.04 19.55
CA LEU A 733 -64.05 -52.70 20.04
C LEU A 733 -62.82 -51.82 19.82
N LYS A 734 -63.04 -50.58 19.36
CA LYS A 734 -62.03 -49.53 19.27
C LYS A 734 -62.17 -48.58 20.45
N ILE A 735 -61.09 -48.43 21.20
CA ILE A 735 -60.94 -47.49 22.30
C ILE A 735 -60.22 -46.26 21.73
N LEU A 736 -60.92 -45.14 21.67
CA LEU A 736 -60.42 -43.86 21.19
C LEU A 736 -60.12 -42.97 22.40
N VAL A 737 -58.84 -42.71 22.64
CA VAL A 737 -58.36 -42.05 23.86
C VAL A 737 -57.35 -40.96 23.54
N TRP A 738 -57.47 -39.80 24.20
CA TRP A 738 -56.50 -38.71 24.04
C TRP A 738 -55.42 -38.80 25.12
N VAL A 739 -54.24 -39.32 24.75
CA VAL A 739 -53.08 -39.51 25.62
C VAL A 739 -52.01 -38.45 25.36
N SER A 740 -51.11 -38.25 26.32
CA SER A 740 -50.01 -37.29 26.18
C SER A 740 -48.98 -37.80 25.17
N VAL A 741 -48.58 -36.94 24.23
CA VAL A 741 -47.62 -37.32 23.15
C VAL A 741 -46.30 -37.84 23.71
N MET A 742 -45.87 -37.34 24.87
CA MET A 742 -44.58 -37.71 25.47
C MET A 742 -44.61 -39.09 26.15
N THR A 743 -45.79 -39.56 26.52
CA THR A 743 -46.00 -40.76 27.36
C THR A 743 -46.85 -41.82 26.68
N GLN A 744 -47.20 -41.63 25.40
CA GLN A 744 -48.12 -42.48 24.63
C GLN A 744 -47.87 -43.97 24.87
N TYR A 745 -46.67 -44.50 24.59
CA TYR A 745 -46.38 -45.93 24.81
C TYR A 745 -46.62 -46.44 26.24
N VAL A 746 -46.36 -45.59 27.24
CA VAL A 746 -46.57 -45.94 28.66
C VAL A 746 -48.06 -45.90 29.00
N ASP A 747 -48.77 -44.91 28.47
CA ASP A 747 -50.20 -44.75 28.68
C ASP A 747 -50.99 -45.86 27.97
N ASP A 748 -50.60 -46.26 26.76
CA ASP A 748 -51.22 -47.36 26.00
C ASP A 748 -51.10 -48.69 26.76
N GLY A 749 -49.92 -48.98 27.32
CA GLY A 749 -49.70 -50.17 28.14
C GLY A 749 -50.61 -50.19 29.37
N ARG A 750 -50.70 -49.06 30.09
CA ARG A 750 -51.59 -48.92 31.26
C ARG A 750 -53.07 -49.09 30.90
N ILE A 751 -53.49 -48.57 29.75
CA ILE A 751 -54.87 -48.72 29.27
C ILE A 751 -55.14 -50.19 28.95
N MET A 752 -54.23 -50.86 28.26
CA MET A 752 -54.41 -52.27 27.90
C MET A 752 -54.45 -53.18 29.13
N GLU A 753 -53.57 -52.94 30.11
CA GLU A 753 -53.60 -53.63 31.41
C GLU A 753 -54.94 -53.42 32.13
N CYS A 754 -55.41 -52.17 32.20
CA CYS A 754 -56.69 -51.83 32.81
C CYS A 754 -57.88 -52.48 32.10
N VAL A 755 -57.86 -52.52 30.76
CA VAL A 755 -58.88 -53.18 29.94
C VAL A 755 -58.90 -54.68 30.26
N TYR A 756 -57.74 -55.33 30.30
CA TYR A 756 -57.61 -56.75 30.61
C TYR A 756 -58.16 -57.07 32.01
N ASP A 757 -57.76 -56.32 33.02
CA ASP A 757 -58.22 -56.52 34.40
C ASP A 757 -59.73 -56.30 34.54
N THR A 758 -60.27 -55.28 33.85
CA THR A 758 -61.70 -54.94 33.88
C THR A 758 -62.55 -56.03 33.24
N LEU A 759 -62.13 -56.58 32.10
CA LEU A 759 -62.86 -57.65 31.42
C LEU A 759 -62.88 -58.93 32.27
N ASN A 760 -61.73 -59.32 32.84
CA ASN A 760 -61.61 -60.48 33.71
C ASN A 760 -62.45 -60.35 35.00
N ALA A 761 -62.41 -59.19 35.66
CA ALA A 761 -63.17 -58.95 36.88
C ALA A 761 -64.70 -59.03 36.69
N ASN A 762 -65.18 -58.81 35.46
CA ASN A 762 -66.60 -58.84 35.12
C ASN A 762 -67.02 -60.12 34.35
N ASN A 763 -66.16 -61.15 34.31
CA ASN A 763 -66.39 -62.41 33.58
C ASN A 763 -66.72 -62.22 32.08
N ILE A 764 -66.13 -61.21 31.44
CA ILE A 764 -66.25 -61.01 29.99
C ILE A 764 -65.11 -61.78 29.31
N GLU A 765 -65.46 -62.77 28.49
CA GLU A 765 -64.49 -63.62 27.82
C GLU A 765 -63.74 -62.87 26.70
N ILE A 766 -62.42 -62.94 26.74
CA ILE A 766 -61.53 -62.57 25.63
C ILE A 766 -61.31 -63.86 24.82
N PRO A 767 -61.90 -63.99 23.62
CA PRO A 767 -61.99 -65.27 22.94
C PRO A 767 -60.63 -65.67 22.37
N PHE A 768 -60.27 -66.93 22.57
CA PHE A 768 -59.26 -67.58 21.73
C PHE A 768 -59.79 -67.76 20.31
N PRO A 769 -58.92 -68.00 19.30
CA PRO A 769 -59.36 -68.33 17.95
C PRO A 769 -60.36 -69.50 17.96
N GLN A 770 -61.57 -69.24 17.46
CA GLN A 770 -62.68 -70.19 17.42
C GLN A 770 -62.63 -71.01 16.12
N ARG A 771 -63.06 -72.26 16.18
CA ARG A 771 -63.21 -73.13 15.01
C ARG A 771 -64.42 -74.02 15.17
N ASP A 772 -65.33 -73.92 14.21
CA ASP A 772 -66.40 -74.89 14.05
C ASP A 772 -65.84 -76.11 13.32
N ILE A 773 -65.80 -77.26 14.02
CA ILE A 773 -65.33 -78.52 13.46
C ILE A 773 -66.56 -79.37 13.10
N HIS A 774 -66.83 -79.50 11.81
CA HIS A 774 -67.86 -80.41 11.32
C HIS A 774 -67.26 -81.81 11.12
N ILE A 775 -67.51 -82.72 12.06
CA ILE A 775 -67.04 -84.11 11.99
C ILE A 775 -67.99 -84.90 11.08
N ILE A 776 -67.55 -85.18 9.85
CA ILE A 776 -68.30 -86.00 8.89
C ILE A 776 -67.89 -87.47 9.08
N HIS A 777 -68.81 -88.32 9.52
CA HIS A 777 -68.62 -89.77 9.51
C HIS A 777 -68.87 -90.29 8.09
N ALA A 778 -67.82 -90.81 7.43
CA ALA A 778 -67.94 -91.40 6.09
C ALA A 778 -68.81 -92.67 6.14
N THR A 779 -69.74 -92.80 5.20
CA THR A 779 -70.50 -94.04 4.99
C THR A 779 -69.60 -95.11 4.34
N PRO A 780 -69.83 -96.42 4.53
CA PRO A 780 -68.95 -97.47 4.01
C PRO A 780 -68.67 -97.39 2.50
N GLU A 781 -69.67 -97.00 1.70
CA GLU A 781 -69.52 -96.76 0.25
C GLU A 781 -68.52 -95.64 -0.08
N GLN A 782 -68.45 -94.59 0.74
CA GLN A 782 -67.56 -93.45 0.51
C GLN A 782 -66.09 -93.78 0.81
N MET A 783 -65.82 -94.71 1.75
CA MET A 783 -64.48 -95.21 2.03
C MET A 783 -63.91 -96.07 0.89
N GLU A 784 -64.76 -96.80 0.16
CA GLU A 784 -64.34 -97.67 -0.96
C GLU A 784 -63.97 -96.87 -2.22
N THR A 785 -64.69 -95.77 -2.51
CA THR A 785 -64.33 -94.82 -3.58
C THR A 785 -63.07 -94.00 -3.27
N ALA A 786 -62.80 -93.65 -2.01
CA ALA A 786 -61.59 -92.93 -1.62
C ALA A 786 -60.33 -93.81 -1.66
N ALA A 787 -60.47 -95.14 -1.53
CA ALA A 787 -59.36 -96.08 -1.63
C ALA A 787 -58.93 -96.39 -3.08
N ASN A 788 -59.83 -96.22 -4.07
CA ASN A 788 -59.59 -96.58 -5.48
C ASN A 788 -59.39 -95.38 -6.44
N GLY A 789 -59.40 -94.14 -5.94
CA GLY A 789 -59.20 -92.93 -6.76
C GLY A 789 -57.95 -92.16 -6.36
N GLY A 790 -56.84 -92.41 -7.06
CA GLY A 790 -55.58 -91.66 -6.92
C GLY A 790 -55.60 -90.29 -7.63
N ALA A 791 -54.88 -89.35 -7.02
CA ALA A 791 -54.37 -88.08 -7.53
C ALA A 791 -55.35 -87.04 -8.10
N ILE A 792 -55.55 -85.95 -7.33
CA ILE A 792 -55.19 -84.58 -7.75
C ILE A 792 -54.53 -83.89 -6.57
#